data_AF-A0A9E5FN74-F1
#
_entry.id   AF-A0A9E5FN74-F1
#
_cell.length_a   1.000
_cell.length_b   1.000
_cell.length_c   1.000
_cell.angle_alpha   90.00
_cell.angle_beta   90.00
_cell.angle_gamma   90.00
#
_symmetry.space_group_name_H-M   'P 1'
#
loop_
_entity.id
_entity.type
_entity.pdbx_description
1 polymer ?
#
loop_
_entity_poly.entity_id
_entity_poly.type
_entity_poly.pdbx_seq_one_letter_code
_entity_poly.pdbx_strand_id
1 'polypeptide(L)'
;MSKIILIAFIFTSLSVGAQMIESEVKTMIENANEEKLVGESSRFLQENFFHFANMVTDKLLKYNNKNGNYNYRKGYILLEMNMDPEQALNHLLIASKDVKVNYDIYSPSEKSAPIDVYYHMGICYHRLGNLDKALEYYQKFIAESNKQSNLIAPAKIRVAQVANAKKVLQNPMFPAPVAMGGEVNTSYDELNPMISGDGKSLLVSSTRNRKDNLSQNSIEPMFNELPADIYQQTKNNQNEWSSLELFLMNDPKIDERIASLSMDERKLTYSSWNVSAFSSSEFVDGQFNAPKTIKVAVDNGKSKVDPFNMHFNVSADGKTAYFVSNAITGKGGWDIFMSEYIDGNWSAAKNLSMVNTVSDEIAPYVSLDGKTLYFASNSTESIGGFDIFKSNKDENGMWSKPQNIGYPTNSFSDDIAFSMTANGKAGFISSNRIGSTGMNDIFSAEINETPSGMSLLDGRIISLKNFQLPEQSYMTLKCLDCATTSETILTPRMRDGVFMTSLEKCKEYELTYYYGALTKNPYRNTFKTSCDGAFEVITKRVLILEDENKILPFPTYEIKGVVTDINTGAPIANASINLVIDGKNDAKNSKENGVYNSEMISEYEFDSKIAGTIRAEAEGYLAVTTNVDRLLLADSVVTVNFQLDATSKGILGPYFVNYQFDRSFLTDYSKNKLKDAIKIMNDNPNLKIEIRSHTDSRGPAIYNQWLSDMRAKVAREYIQANIVNPNRVTSKGFGESELLKPCGDGVSCTEQDHLQNRRTEFIILK
;
A
#
# COMPACT_ATOMS: atom_id res chain seq x y z
N MET A 1 -23.78 2.80 -31.84
CA MET A 1 -23.46 2.52 -30.44
C MET A 1 -24.19 1.26 -30.10
N SER A 2 -23.56 0.29 -29.40
CA SER A 2 -24.34 -0.49 -28.46
C SER A 2 -25.00 0.58 -27.63
N LYS A 3 -26.29 0.76 -27.87
CA LYS A 3 -27.14 1.33 -26.86
C LYS A 3 -26.99 0.34 -25.71
N ILE A 4 -25.98 0.55 -24.86
CA ILE A 4 -26.14 0.33 -23.44
C ILE A 4 -27.15 1.40 -22.99
N ILE A 5 -28.35 1.29 -23.56
CA ILE A 5 -29.54 1.67 -22.86
C ILE A 5 -29.74 0.42 -22.00
N LEU A 6 -29.11 0.40 -20.84
CA LEU A 6 -29.82 -0.14 -19.70
C LEU A 6 -31.04 0.77 -19.61
N ILE A 7 -32.17 0.30 -20.15
CA ILE A 7 -33.44 1.02 -20.04
C ILE A 7 -33.63 1.15 -18.55
N ALA A 8 -33.62 2.38 -18.04
CA ALA A 8 -34.17 2.66 -16.73
C ALA A 8 -35.50 1.91 -16.66
N PHE A 9 -35.57 0.90 -15.78
CA PHE A 9 -36.68 -0.04 -15.70
C PHE A 9 -38.00 0.73 -15.73
N ILE A 10 -38.61 0.83 -16.90
CA ILE A 10 -40.05 0.95 -16.98
C ILE A 10 -40.48 -0.48 -16.76
N PHE A 11 -41.04 -0.76 -15.59
CA PHE A 11 -41.95 -1.89 -15.41
C PHE A 11 -43.09 -1.72 -16.42
N THR A 12 -42.85 -2.08 -17.68
CA THR A 12 -43.93 -2.36 -18.62
C THR A 12 -44.40 -3.75 -18.24
N SER A 13 -45.64 -3.81 -17.77
CA SER A 13 -46.35 -5.03 -17.43
C SER A 13 -46.46 -5.93 -18.66
N LEU A 14 -45.43 -6.74 -18.91
CA LEU A 14 -45.49 -7.94 -19.72
C LEU A 14 -45.57 -9.12 -18.75
N SER A 15 -46.72 -9.79 -18.80
CA SER A 15 -47.12 -11.02 -18.12
C SER A 15 -46.10 -11.66 -17.16
N VAL A 16 -46.50 -11.66 -15.88
CA VAL A 16 -45.90 -12.34 -14.73
C VAL A 16 -45.60 -13.83 -15.01
N GLY A 17 -44.34 -14.13 -15.33
CA GLY A 17 -43.67 -15.34 -14.84
C GLY A 17 -42.68 -14.89 -13.77
N ALA A 18 -42.64 -15.56 -12.62
CA ALA A 18 -41.64 -15.23 -11.59
C ALA A 18 -40.23 -15.37 -12.18
N GLN A 19 -39.34 -14.43 -11.85
CA GLN A 19 -37.92 -14.50 -12.19
C GLN A 19 -37.34 -15.80 -11.61
N MET A 20 -36.74 -16.65 -12.45
CA MET A 20 -36.21 -17.93 -12.00
C MET A 20 -35.03 -17.73 -11.04
N ILE A 21 -34.96 -18.53 -9.98
CA ILE A 21 -33.76 -18.66 -9.14
C ILE A 21 -32.81 -19.74 -9.68
N GLU A 22 -31.54 -19.72 -9.27
CA GLU A 22 -30.51 -20.64 -9.80
C GLU A 22 -30.92 -22.13 -9.69
N SER A 23 -31.57 -22.54 -8.59
CA SER A 23 -32.04 -23.91 -8.41
C SER A 23 -33.13 -24.32 -9.40
N GLU A 24 -34.01 -23.39 -9.79
CA GLU A 24 -35.01 -23.60 -10.82
C GLU A 24 -34.36 -23.68 -12.21
N VAL A 25 -33.33 -22.86 -12.47
CA VAL A 25 -32.54 -22.93 -13.71
C VAL A 25 -31.83 -24.28 -13.82
N LYS A 26 -31.21 -24.77 -12.74
CA LYS A 26 -30.59 -26.11 -12.69
C LYS A 26 -31.62 -27.21 -12.98
N THR A 27 -32.77 -27.16 -12.31
CA THR A 27 -33.86 -28.13 -12.52
C THR A 27 -34.38 -28.08 -13.97
N MET A 28 -34.49 -26.90 -14.56
CA MET A 28 -34.87 -26.73 -15.96
C MET A 28 -33.83 -27.35 -16.90
N ILE A 29 -32.54 -27.11 -16.67
CA ILE A 29 -31.44 -27.64 -17.49
C ILE A 29 -31.41 -29.18 -17.50
N GLU A 30 -31.77 -29.82 -16.38
CA GLU A 30 -31.82 -31.28 -16.26
C GLU A 30 -32.95 -31.90 -17.07
N ASN A 31 -34.09 -31.23 -17.16
CA ASN A 31 -35.33 -31.78 -17.73
C ASN A 31 -35.62 -31.29 -19.16
N ALA A 32 -34.97 -30.21 -19.61
CA ALA A 32 -35.22 -29.60 -20.91
C ALA A 32 -34.53 -30.36 -22.07
N ASN A 33 -35.22 -30.43 -23.21
CA ASN A 33 -34.63 -30.85 -24.48
C ASN A 33 -33.80 -29.72 -25.12
N GLU A 34 -33.03 -30.04 -26.16
CA GLU A 34 -32.14 -29.07 -26.84
C GLU A 34 -32.89 -27.82 -27.34
N GLU A 35 -34.07 -27.99 -27.94
CA GLU A 35 -34.91 -26.89 -28.44
C GLU A 35 -35.31 -25.91 -27.32
N LYS A 36 -35.78 -26.43 -26.18
CA LYS A 36 -36.12 -25.58 -25.03
C LYS A 36 -34.90 -24.85 -24.47
N LEU A 37 -33.75 -25.52 -24.40
CA LEU A 37 -32.50 -24.91 -23.94
C LEU A 37 -32.05 -23.76 -24.85
N VAL A 38 -32.22 -23.89 -26.17
CA VAL A 38 -31.94 -22.79 -27.12
C VAL A 38 -32.87 -21.61 -26.87
N GLY A 39 -34.17 -21.86 -26.68
CA GLY A 39 -35.15 -20.82 -26.33
C GLY A 39 -34.77 -20.07 -25.06
N GLU A 40 -34.50 -20.80 -23.96
CA GLU A 40 -34.16 -20.19 -22.66
C GLU A 40 -32.82 -19.47 -22.68
N SER A 41 -31.78 -20.04 -23.31
CA SER A 41 -30.49 -19.35 -23.46
C SER A 41 -30.66 -18.03 -24.21
N SER A 42 -31.51 -17.99 -25.25
CA SER A 42 -31.76 -16.78 -26.03
C SER A 42 -32.52 -15.72 -25.22
N ARG A 43 -33.51 -16.16 -24.46
CA ARG A 43 -34.26 -15.29 -23.54
C ARG A 43 -33.34 -14.68 -22.48
N PHE A 44 -32.54 -15.50 -21.79
CA PHE A 44 -31.60 -15.02 -20.77
C PHE A 44 -30.58 -14.03 -21.36
N LEU A 45 -30.05 -14.28 -22.57
CA LEU A 45 -29.17 -13.33 -23.25
C LEU A 45 -29.86 -12.00 -23.56
N GLN A 46 -31.10 -12.03 -24.05
CA GLN A 46 -31.85 -10.81 -24.37
C GLN A 46 -32.20 -9.99 -23.12
N GLU A 47 -32.40 -10.65 -21.99
CA GLU A 47 -32.68 -10.03 -20.69
C GLU A 47 -31.40 -9.69 -19.90
N ASN A 48 -30.21 -9.96 -20.46
CA ASN A 48 -28.90 -9.79 -19.84
C ASN A 48 -28.64 -10.69 -18.60
N PHE A 49 -29.39 -11.77 -18.39
CA PHE A 49 -29.08 -12.76 -17.34
C PHE A 49 -27.90 -13.65 -17.75
N PHE A 50 -26.70 -13.06 -17.86
CA PHE A 50 -25.51 -13.73 -18.37
C PHE A 50 -25.11 -14.96 -17.57
N HIS A 51 -25.27 -14.94 -16.24
CA HIS A 51 -25.01 -16.11 -15.41
C HIS A 51 -25.91 -17.30 -15.78
N PHE A 52 -27.22 -17.10 -15.87
CA PHE A 52 -28.15 -18.16 -16.26
C PHE A 52 -27.96 -18.57 -17.71
N ALA A 53 -27.72 -17.61 -18.61
CA ALA A 53 -27.38 -17.90 -20.00
C ALA A 53 -26.13 -18.79 -20.10
N ASN A 54 -25.12 -18.56 -19.25
CA ASN A 54 -23.90 -19.36 -19.20
C ASN A 54 -24.19 -20.82 -18.84
N MET A 55 -24.97 -21.05 -17.77
CA MET A 55 -25.34 -22.39 -17.31
C MET A 55 -26.09 -23.18 -18.40
N VAL A 56 -27.05 -22.53 -19.07
CA VAL A 56 -27.82 -23.15 -20.16
C VAL A 56 -26.92 -23.42 -21.37
N THR A 57 -26.03 -22.49 -21.71
CA THR A 57 -25.09 -22.64 -22.84
C THR A 57 -24.08 -23.76 -22.62
N ASP A 58 -23.61 -23.96 -21.39
CA ASP A 58 -22.74 -25.09 -21.03
C ASP A 58 -23.43 -26.44 -21.26
N LYS A 59 -24.75 -26.52 -21.03
CA LYS A 59 -25.54 -27.71 -21.38
C LYS A 59 -25.65 -27.88 -22.90
N LEU A 60 -25.91 -26.80 -23.65
CA LEU A 60 -25.97 -26.85 -25.12
C LEU A 60 -24.65 -27.32 -25.74
N LEU A 61 -23.50 -26.88 -25.23
CA LEU A 61 -22.19 -27.33 -25.70
C LEU A 61 -21.94 -28.82 -25.43
N LYS A 62 -22.59 -29.43 -24.43
CA LYS A 62 -22.56 -30.89 -24.22
C LYS A 62 -23.36 -31.65 -25.28
N TYR A 63 -24.41 -31.06 -25.84
CA TYR A 63 -25.13 -31.64 -26.99
C TYR A 63 -24.28 -31.59 -28.26
N ASN A 64 -23.68 -30.43 -28.55
CA ASN A 64 -22.80 -30.27 -29.70
C ASN A 64 -21.75 -29.16 -29.46
N ASN A 65 -20.55 -29.56 -29.08
CA ASN A 65 -19.44 -28.63 -28.83
C ASN A 65 -18.88 -27.97 -30.10
N LYS A 66 -19.28 -28.40 -31.30
CA LYS A 66 -18.88 -27.79 -32.58
C LYS A 66 -19.96 -26.88 -33.18
N ASN A 67 -21.13 -26.76 -32.54
CA ASN A 67 -22.18 -25.88 -33.02
C ASN A 67 -21.71 -24.41 -32.92
N GLY A 68 -21.75 -23.67 -34.04
CA GLY A 68 -21.30 -22.28 -34.10
C GLY A 68 -22.17 -21.33 -33.30
N ASN A 69 -23.49 -21.54 -33.25
CA ASN A 69 -24.43 -20.77 -32.44
C ASN A 69 -24.11 -20.91 -30.94
N TYR A 70 -23.87 -22.14 -30.46
CA TYR A 70 -23.61 -22.39 -29.04
C TYR A 70 -22.26 -21.82 -28.60
N ASN A 71 -21.25 -21.94 -29.46
CA ASN A 71 -19.95 -21.33 -29.21
C ASN A 71 -20.00 -19.80 -29.28
N TYR A 72 -20.80 -19.21 -30.18
CA TYR A 72 -21.01 -17.77 -30.22
C TYR A 72 -21.58 -17.27 -28.89
N ARG A 73 -22.65 -17.90 -28.40
CA ARG A 73 -23.25 -17.58 -27.09
C ARG A 73 -22.23 -17.63 -25.97
N LYS A 74 -21.48 -18.71 -25.88
CA LYS A 74 -20.48 -18.90 -24.82
C LYS A 74 -19.41 -17.81 -24.88
N GLY A 75 -18.86 -17.55 -26.07
CA GLY A 75 -17.86 -16.51 -26.26
C GLY A 75 -18.38 -15.10 -25.93
N TYR A 76 -19.61 -14.79 -26.32
CA TYR A 76 -20.29 -13.53 -26.00
C TYR A 76 -20.51 -13.37 -24.49
N ILE A 77 -21.07 -14.39 -23.82
CA ILE A 77 -21.32 -14.40 -22.37
C ILE A 77 -20.03 -14.16 -21.59
N LEU A 78 -18.95 -14.87 -21.94
CA LEU A 78 -17.66 -14.72 -21.26
C LEU A 78 -17.10 -13.29 -21.39
N LEU A 79 -17.31 -12.62 -22.54
CA LEU A 79 -16.92 -11.22 -22.72
C LEU A 79 -17.75 -10.26 -21.88
N GLU A 80 -19.08 -10.41 -21.87
CA GLU A 80 -19.97 -9.52 -21.10
C GLU A 80 -19.81 -9.69 -19.59
N MET A 81 -19.38 -10.87 -19.13
CA MET A 81 -19.00 -11.12 -17.74
C MET A 81 -17.55 -10.71 -17.42
N ASN A 82 -16.86 -9.96 -18.30
CA ASN A 82 -15.48 -9.50 -18.16
C ASN A 82 -14.44 -10.60 -17.90
N MET A 83 -14.74 -11.85 -18.24
CA MET A 83 -13.83 -12.98 -18.04
C MET A 83 -12.63 -12.93 -19.00
N ASP A 84 -11.72 -13.88 -18.81
CA ASP A 84 -10.52 -14.08 -19.62
C ASP A 84 -10.82 -14.04 -21.13
N PRO A 85 -10.25 -13.07 -21.88
CA PRO A 85 -10.50 -12.91 -23.30
C PRO A 85 -10.01 -14.08 -24.14
N GLU A 86 -9.04 -14.89 -23.68
CA GLU A 86 -8.57 -16.07 -24.40
C GLU A 86 -9.63 -17.18 -24.42
N GLN A 87 -10.30 -17.41 -23.30
CA GLN A 87 -11.39 -18.39 -23.19
C GLN A 87 -12.56 -18.01 -24.10
N ALA A 88 -12.95 -16.73 -24.09
CA ALA A 88 -13.97 -16.22 -25.01
C ALA A 88 -13.55 -16.42 -26.47
N LEU A 89 -12.31 -16.06 -26.82
CA LEU A 89 -11.80 -16.17 -28.18
C LEU A 89 -11.80 -17.61 -28.70
N ASN A 90 -11.45 -18.59 -27.86
CA ASN A 90 -11.44 -19.99 -28.24
C ASN A 90 -12.82 -20.48 -28.71
N HIS A 91 -13.89 -20.02 -28.06
CA HIS A 91 -15.25 -20.29 -28.51
C HIS A 91 -15.60 -19.50 -29.78
N LEU A 92 -15.28 -18.20 -29.85
CA LEU A 92 -15.59 -17.38 -31.02
C LEU A 92 -14.86 -17.83 -32.30
N LEU A 93 -13.69 -18.44 -32.18
CA LEU A 93 -12.97 -19.07 -33.30
C LEU A 93 -13.68 -20.30 -33.86
N ILE A 94 -14.40 -21.06 -33.03
CA ILE A 94 -15.25 -22.16 -33.49
C ILE A 94 -16.49 -21.59 -34.16
N ALA A 95 -17.10 -20.57 -33.54
CA ALA A 95 -18.30 -19.91 -34.02
C ALA A 95 -18.12 -19.26 -35.40
N SER A 96 -17.00 -18.58 -35.64
CA SER A 96 -16.72 -17.83 -36.88
C SER A 96 -16.44 -18.69 -38.12
N LYS A 97 -16.46 -20.03 -38.01
CA LYS A 97 -16.29 -20.94 -39.17
C LYS A 97 -17.48 -20.94 -40.12
N ASP A 98 -18.67 -20.63 -39.62
CA ASP A 98 -19.90 -20.50 -40.40
C ASP A 98 -20.69 -19.30 -39.87
N VAL A 99 -20.81 -18.24 -40.68
CA VAL A 99 -21.37 -16.96 -40.27
C VAL A 99 -22.49 -16.56 -41.23
N LYS A 100 -23.64 -16.15 -40.67
CA LYS A 100 -24.79 -15.70 -41.46
C LYS A 100 -25.24 -14.31 -41.05
N VAL A 101 -25.68 -13.55 -42.05
CA VAL A 101 -26.30 -12.23 -41.85
C VAL A 101 -27.72 -12.38 -41.30
N ASN A 102 -28.49 -13.34 -41.83
CA ASN A 102 -29.84 -13.67 -41.34
C ASN A 102 -29.74 -14.76 -40.28
N TYR A 103 -29.12 -14.44 -39.16
CA TYR A 103 -28.99 -15.31 -38.00
C TYR A 103 -30.25 -15.21 -37.13
N ASP A 104 -30.77 -16.37 -36.71
CA ASP A 104 -31.87 -16.44 -35.75
C ASP A 104 -31.38 -17.12 -34.46
N ILE A 105 -31.22 -16.31 -33.40
CA ILE A 105 -30.81 -16.80 -32.09
C ILE A 105 -31.84 -17.77 -31.51
N TYR A 106 -33.14 -17.64 -31.82
CA TYR A 106 -34.17 -18.50 -31.24
C TYR A 106 -34.33 -19.84 -31.96
N SER A 107 -33.75 -20.00 -33.16
CA SER A 107 -33.90 -21.23 -33.95
C SER A 107 -33.06 -22.39 -33.41
N PRO A 108 -33.67 -23.52 -33.00
CA PRO A 108 -32.93 -24.71 -32.56
C PRO A 108 -32.08 -25.35 -33.68
N SER A 109 -32.45 -25.09 -34.93
CA SER A 109 -31.75 -25.60 -36.11
C SER A 109 -30.55 -24.73 -36.53
N GLU A 110 -30.37 -23.55 -35.92
CA GLU A 110 -29.28 -22.65 -36.24
C GLU A 110 -27.93 -23.22 -35.75
N LYS A 111 -26.99 -23.33 -36.69
CA LYS A 111 -25.64 -23.88 -36.47
C LYS A 111 -24.53 -22.86 -36.73
N SER A 112 -24.88 -21.72 -37.34
CA SER A 112 -23.97 -20.63 -37.65
C SER A 112 -23.94 -19.58 -36.52
N ALA A 113 -22.98 -18.68 -36.59
CA ALA A 113 -22.89 -17.50 -35.73
C ALA A 113 -23.42 -16.24 -36.45
N PRO A 114 -23.86 -15.21 -35.71
CA PRO A 114 -24.14 -13.90 -36.31
C PRO A 114 -22.84 -13.23 -36.76
N ILE A 115 -22.97 -12.28 -37.68
CA ILE A 115 -21.85 -11.44 -38.14
C ILE A 115 -21.14 -10.68 -37.00
N ASP A 116 -21.85 -10.43 -35.91
CA ASP A 116 -21.36 -9.78 -34.68
C ASP A 116 -20.18 -10.55 -34.05
N VAL A 117 -20.00 -11.84 -34.36
CA VAL A 117 -18.84 -12.64 -33.93
C VAL A 117 -17.51 -11.95 -34.26
N TYR A 118 -17.41 -11.26 -35.41
CA TYR A 118 -16.19 -10.56 -35.79
C TYR A 118 -15.91 -9.36 -34.91
N TYR A 119 -16.94 -8.61 -34.49
CA TYR A 119 -16.76 -7.51 -33.54
C TYR A 119 -16.24 -8.03 -32.20
N HIS A 120 -16.85 -9.10 -31.67
CA HIS A 120 -16.43 -9.71 -30.39
C HIS A 120 -15.04 -10.34 -30.45
N MET A 121 -14.68 -10.99 -31.56
CA MET A 121 -13.30 -11.45 -31.79
C MET A 121 -12.31 -10.29 -31.81
N GLY A 122 -12.69 -9.15 -32.41
CA GLY A 122 -11.91 -7.92 -32.36
C GLY A 122 -11.62 -7.48 -30.92
N ILE A 123 -12.62 -7.50 -30.04
CA ILE A 123 -12.48 -7.18 -28.60
C ILE A 123 -11.49 -8.14 -27.93
N CYS A 124 -11.65 -9.45 -28.13
CA CYS A 124 -10.72 -10.44 -27.58
C CYS A 124 -9.28 -10.17 -28.02
N TYR A 125 -9.04 -10.02 -29.32
CA TYR A 125 -7.69 -9.77 -29.83
C TYR A 125 -7.12 -8.45 -29.36
N HIS A 126 -7.96 -7.42 -29.18
CA HIS A 126 -7.54 -6.13 -28.65
C HIS A 126 -7.06 -6.27 -27.21
N ARG A 127 -7.87 -6.88 -26.34
CA ARG A 127 -7.50 -7.16 -24.93
C ARG A 127 -6.23 -8.01 -24.83
N LEU A 128 -6.08 -9.01 -25.72
CA LEU A 128 -4.88 -9.86 -25.86
C LEU A 128 -3.66 -9.13 -26.45
N GLY A 129 -3.76 -7.84 -26.78
CA GLY A 129 -2.67 -7.05 -27.34
C GLY A 129 -2.33 -7.41 -28.79
N ASN A 130 -3.11 -8.25 -29.46
CA ASN A 130 -2.95 -8.56 -30.87
C ASN A 130 -3.66 -7.50 -31.73
N LEU A 131 -3.06 -6.31 -31.77
CA LEU A 131 -3.64 -5.11 -32.38
C LEU A 131 -3.86 -5.24 -33.89
N ASP A 132 -3.10 -6.07 -34.59
CA ASP A 132 -3.28 -6.30 -36.03
C ASP A 132 -4.53 -7.14 -36.30
N LYS A 133 -4.71 -8.25 -35.58
CA LYS A 133 -5.94 -9.06 -35.69
C LYS A 133 -7.16 -8.29 -35.18
N ALA A 134 -7.03 -7.54 -34.10
CA ALA A 134 -8.12 -6.69 -33.61
C ALA A 134 -8.64 -5.76 -34.72
N LEU A 135 -7.71 -5.04 -35.39
CA LEU A 135 -8.03 -4.15 -36.50
C LEU A 135 -8.69 -4.90 -37.66
N GLU A 136 -8.13 -6.05 -38.06
CA GLU A 136 -8.67 -6.90 -39.13
C GLU A 136 -10.13 -7.25 -38.86
N TYR A 137 -10.44 -7.75 -37.66
CA TYR A 137 -11.78 -8.22 -37.32
C TYR A 137 -12.79 -7.07 -37.14
N TYR A 138 -12.40 -5.93 -36.57
CA TYR A 138 -13.28 -4.76 -36.53
C TYR A 138 -13.60 -4.24 -37.95
N GLN A 139 -12.61 -4.17 -38.83
CA GLN A 139 -12.81 -3.74 -40.21
C GLN A 139 -13.67 -4.74 -40.99
N LYS A 140 -13.46 -6.04 -40.79
CA LYS A 140 -14.28 -7.09 -41.37
C LYS A 140 -15.74 -6.96 -40.94
N PHE A 141 -15.98 -6.77 -39.64
CA PHE A 141 -17.33 -6.52 -39.12
C PHE A 141 -17.97 -5.29 -39.77
N ILE A 142 -17.27 -4.16 -39.84
CA ILE A 142 -17.79 -2.92 -40.45
C ILE A 142 -18.12 -3.10 -41.93
N ALA A 143 -17.31 -3.89 -42.65
CA ALA A 143 -17.48 -4.12 -44.08
C ALA A 143 -18.64 -5.09 -44.41
N GLU A 144 -18.80 -6.14 -43.61
CA GLU A 144 -19.72 -7.25 -43.90
C GLU A 144 -21.06 -7.16 -43.16
N SER A 145 -21.16 -6.35 -42.09
CA SER A 145 -22.40 -6.20 -41.32
C SER A 145 -23.46 -5.33 -42.00
N ASN A 146 -24.69 -5.42 -41.49
CA ASN A 146 -25.78 -4.54 -41.88
C ASN A 146 -25.43 -3.07 -41.52
N LYS A 147 -25.55 -2.13 -42.46
CA LYS A 147 -25.22 -0.70 -42.27
C LYS A 147 -25.98 -0.01 -41.14
N GLN A 148 -27.11 -0.57 -40.73
CA GLN A 148 -27.94 -0.11 -39.62
C GLN A 148 -27.59 -0.78 -38.28
N SER A 149 -26.61 -1.69 -38.24
CA SER A 149 -26.15 -2.33 -37.01
C SER A 149 -25.71 -1.29 -35.99
N ASN A 150 -26.20 -1.46 -34.76
CA ASN A 150 -25.87 -0.62 -33.62
C ASN A 150 -24.38 -0.75 -33.24
N LEU A 151 -23.73 -1.88 -33.56
CA LEU A 151 -22.30 -2.14 -33.29
C LEU A 151 -21.33 -1.46 -34.27
N ILE A 152 -21.79 -0.87 -35.38
CA ILE A 152 -20.90 -0.16 -36.32
C ILE A 152 -20.20 1.04 -35.67
N ALA A 153 -20.90 1.85 -34.88
CA ALA A 153 -20.27 3.00 -34.23
C ALA A 153 -19.23 2.58 -33.17
N PRO A 154 -19.51 1.61 -32.27
CA PRO A 154 -18.51 1.04 -31.36
C PRO A 154 -17.33 0.44 -32.10
N ALA A 155 -17.55 -0.31 -33.19
CA ALA A 155 -16.45 -0.85 -33.97
C ALA A 155 -15.54 0.24 -34.54
N LYS A 156 -16.09 1.38 -34.98
CA LYS A 156 -15.29 2.53 -35.43
C LYS A 156 -14.51 3.18 -34.29
N ILE A 157 -15.09 3.26 -33.09
CA ILE A 157 -14.37 3.72 -31.89
C ILE A 157 -13.21 2.77 -31.58
N ARG A 158 -13.47 1.46 -31.56
CA ARG A 158 -12.45 0.43 -31.32
C ARG A 158 -11.32 0.47 -32.37
N VAL A 159 -11.61 0.74 -33.64
CA VAL A 159 -10.59 0.96 -34.68
C VAL A 159 -9.69 2.16 -34.35
N ALA A 160 -10.25 3.28 -33.88
CA ALA A 160 -9.47 4.43 -33.43
C ALA A 160 -8.62 4.10 -32.19
N GLN A 161 -9.18 3.36 -31.24
CA GLN A 161 -8.48 2.93 -30.03
C GLN A 161 -7.29 2.01 -30.35
N VAL A 162 -7.46 1.05 -31.28
CA VAL A 162 -6.35 0.23 -31.78
C VAL A 162 -5.26 1.09 -32.41
N ALA A 163 -5.62 2.13 -33.17
CA ALA A 163 -4.65 3.04 -33.76
C ALA A 163 -3.87 3.82 -32.68
N ASN A 164 -4.51 4.20 -31.57
CA ASN A 164 -3.82 4.84 -30.44
C ASN A 164 -2.96 3.87 -29.64
N ALA A 165 -3.45 2.65 -29.39
CA ALA A 165 -2.70 1.56 -28.77
C ALA A 165 -1.37 1.32 -29.48
N LYS A 166 -1.38 1.27 -30.83
CA LYS A 166 -0.16 1.12 -31.64
C LYS A 166 0.83 2.28 -31.47
N LYS A 167 0.36 3.50 -31.19
CA LYS A 167 1.22 4.67 -30.96
C LYS A 167 1.89 4.61 -29.59
N VAL A 168 1.12 4.31 -28.53
CA VAL A 168 1.65 4.34 -27.15
C VAL A 168 2.59 3.19 -26.84
N LEU A 169 2.44 2.04 -27.52
CA LEU A 169 3.34 0.89 -27.37
C LEU A 169 4.80 1.21 -27.69
N GLN A 170 5.06 2.23 -28.50
CA GLN A 170 6.42 2.64 -28.87
C GLN A 170 7.10 3.47 -27.76
N ASN A 171 6.33 4.06 -26.84
CA ASN A 171 6.83 4.95 -25.80
C ASN A 171 6.07 4.70 -24.48
N PRO A 172 6.34 3.59 -23.77
CA PRO A 172 5.73 3.35 -22.46
C PRO A 172 6.15 4.45 -21.47
N MET A 173 5.18 4.98 -20.73
CA MET A 173 5.40 6.13 -19.84
C MET A 173 5.90 5.75 -18.45
N PHE A 174 5.52 4.58 -17.95
CA PHE A 174 5.77 4.12 -16.58
C PHE A 174 6.07 2.61 -16.53
N PRO A 175 6.57 2.07 -15.40
CA PRO A 175 6.55 0.64 -15.15
C PRO A 175 5.12 0.06 -15.17
N ALA A 176 5.00 -1.23 -15.46
CA ALA A 176 3.70 -1.91 -15.44
C ALA A 176 3.08 -1.88 -14.03
N PRO A 177 1.77 -1.58 -13.90
CA PRO A 177 1.07 -1.70 -12.63
C PRO A 177 1.16 -3.11 -12.04
N VAL A 178 1.29 -3.18 -10.72
CA VAL A 178 1.43 -4.41 -9.96
C VAL A 178 0.10 -4.73 -9.30
N ALA A 179 -0.40 -5.95 -9.51
CA ALA A 179 -1.61 -6.41 -8.82
C ALA A 179 -1.40 -6.34 -7.31
N MET A 180 -2.39 -5.82 -6.59
CA MET A 180 -2.34 -5.75 -5.13
C MET A 180 -2.31 -7.18 -4.56
N GLY A 181 -1.24 -7.48 -3.82
CA GLY A 181 -1.09 -8.76 -3.12
C GLY A 181 -1.95 -8.85 -1.86
N GLY A 182 -1.76 -9.93 -1.11
CA GLY A 182 -2.54 -10.20 0.11
C GLY A 182 -3.94 -10.70 -0.20
N GLU A 183 -4.92 -10.33 0.63
CA GLU A 183 -6.33 -10.70 0.47
C GLU A 183 -7.11 -9.69 -0.39
N VAL A 184 -6.45 -8.70 -1.02
CA VAL A 184 -7.13 -7.65 -1.79
C VAL A 184 -7.81 -8.21 -3.02
N ASN A 185 -7.07 -8.83 -3.95
CA ASN A 185 -7.66 -9.38 -5.16
C ASN A 185 -8.11 -10.82 -4.92
N THR A 186 -9.31 -11.14 -5.42
CA THR A 186 -9.92 -12.46 -5.29
C THR A 186 -10.49 -12.92 -6.64
N SER A 187 -11.30 -13.98 -6.64
CA SER A 187 -12.07 -14.38 -7.83
C SER A 187 -13.35 -13.56 -8.02
N TYR A 188 -13.63 -12.62 -7.11
CA TYR A 188 -14.79 -11.73 -7.16
C TYR A 188 -14.42 -10.41 -7.84
N ASP A 189 -15.35 -9.46 -7.89
CA ASP A 189 -15.09 -8.15 -8.48
C ASP A 189 -14.54 -7.20 -7.41
N GLU A 190 -13.35 -6.63 -7.65
CA GLU A 190 -12.72 -5.63 -6.82
C GLU A 190 -12.65 -4.27 -7.49
N LEU A 191 -13.31 -3.29 -6.86
CA LEU A 191 -13.65 -2.02 -7.46
C LEU A 191 -13.26 -0.82 -6.58
N ASN A 192 -13.17 0.34 -7.23
CA ASN A 192 -13.08 1.66 -6.61
C ASN A 192 -12.03 1.77 -5.49
N PRO A 193 -10.73 1.57 -5.78
CA PRO A 193 -9.70 1.73 -4.76
C PRO A 193 -9.65 3.20 -4.31
N MET A 194 -9.66 3.42 -3.01
CA MET A 194 -9.53 4.74 -2.38
C MET A 194 -8.35 4.73 -1.41
N ILE A 195 -7.22 5.26 -1.86
CA ILE A 195 -6.01 5.40 -1.03
C ILE A 195 -6.02 6.74 -0.27
N SER A 196 -5.61 6.72 1.00
CA SER A 196 -5.36 7.94 1.77
C SER A 196 -4.19 8.75 1.22
N GLY A 197 -4.17 10.06 1.48
CA GLY A 197 -3.12 10.96 0.99
C GLY A 197 -1.70 10.56 1.39
N ASP A 198 -1.52 9.98 2.57
CA ASP A 198 -0.26 9.43 3.10
C ASP A 198 0.08 8.02 2.58
N GLY A 199 -0.82 7.36 1.84
CA GLY A 199 -0.62 6.01 1.32
C GLY A 199 -0.65 4.89 2.36
N LYS A 200 -1.22 5.14 3.55
CA LYS A 200 -1.27 4.21 4.68
C LYS A 200 -2.65 3.56 4.90
N SER A 201 -3.66 3.89 4.11
CA SER A 201 -5.03 3.37 4.24
C SER A 201 -5.61 3.16 2.86
N LEU A 202 -6.03 1.93 2.55
CA LEU A 202 -6.67 1.60 1.27
C LEU A 202 -8.04 1.02 1.55
N LEU A 203 -9.07 1.64 0.99
CA LEU A 203 -10.42 1.09 0.93
C LEU A 203 -10.68 0.55 -0.48
N VAL A 204 -11.42 -0.55 -0.56
CA VAL A 204 -11.84 -1.19 -1.81
C VAL A 204 -13.28 -1.67 -1.67
N SER A 205 -14.07 -1.61 -2.73
CA SER A 205 -15.38 -2.27 -2.77
C SER A 205 -15.22 -3.65 -3.38
N SER A 206 -15.81 -4.69 -2.76
CA SER A 206 -15.66 -6.06 -3.26
C SER A 206 -16.95 -6.86 -3.15
N THR A 207 -17.26 -7.62 -4.21
CA THR A 207 -18.41 -8.54 -4.28
C THR A 207 -18.13 -9.91 -3.65
N ARG A 208 -17.10 -10.00 -2.79
CA ARG A 208 -16.71 -11.23 -2.09
C ARG A 208 -17.73 -11.68 -1.07
N ASN A 209 -17.65 -12.96 -0.69
CA ASN A 209 -18.39 -13.48 0.45
C ASN A 209 -17.96 -12.79 1.75
N ARG A 210 -18.92 -12.23 2.48
CA ARG A 210 -18.73 -11.87 3.89
C ARG A 210 -18.51 -13.12 4.75
N LYS A 211 -17.66 -13.00 5.79
CA LYS A 211 -17.41 -14.07 6.77
C LYS A 211 -18.70 -14.51 7.50
N ASP A 212 -19.68 -13.61 7.63
CA ASP A 212 -20.98 -13.84 8.27
C ASP A 212 -22.05 -14.43 7.33
N ASN A 213 -21.77 -14.52 6.03
CA ASN A 213 -22.68 -14.98 4.97
C ASN A 213 -24.02 -14.21 4.87
N LEU A 214 -24.11 -12.98 5.41
CA LEU A 214 -25.39 -12.25 5.43
C LEU A 214 -25.84 -11.77 4.04
N SER A 215 -24.92 -11.57 3.10
CA SER A 215 -25.22 -11.09 1.74
C SER A 215 -25.78 -12.16 0.79
N GLN A 216 -25.81 -13.44 1.18
CA GLN A 216 -26.19 -14.56 0.30
C GLN A 216 -27.62 -14.48 -0.25
N ASN A 217 -28.51 -13.78 0.44
CA ASN A 217 -29.90 -13.61 0.00
C ASN A 217 -30.11 -12.38 -0.90
N SER A 218 -29.03 -11.67 -1.24
CA SER A 218 -29.05 -10.41 -1.98
C SER A 218 -28.24 -10.47 -3.28
N ILE A 219 -27.94 -11.68 -3.76
CA ILE A 219 -27.24 -11.91 -5.03
C ILE A 219 -27.96 -11.19 -6.17
N GLU A 220 -27.21 -10.42 -6.94
CA GLU A 220 -27.64 -9.84 -8.20
C GLU A 220 -27.71 -10.96 -9.26
N PRO A 221 -28.90 -11.25 -9.80
CA PRO A 221 -29.11 -12.42 -10.66
C PRO A 221 -28.51 -12.32 -12.09
N MET A 222 -28.24 -11.12 -12.62
CA MET A 222 -27.69 -10.95 -13.97
C MET A 222 -26.26 -11.48 -14.08
N PHE A 223 -25.39 -11.10 -13.15
CA PHE A 223 -23.98 -11.54 -13.12
C PHE A 223 -23.70 -12.63 -12.08
N ASN A 224 -24.64 -12.88 -11.16
CA ASN A 224 -24.47 -13.75 -9.99
C ASN A 224 -23.36 -13.24 -9.08
N GLU A 225 -23.46 -11.96 -8.76
CA GLU A 225 -22.55 -11.26 -7.86
C GLU A 225 -23.26 -10.91 -6.56
N LEU A 226 -22.52 -10.92 -5.46
CA LEU A 226 -23.01 -10.38 -4.20
C LEU A 226 -22.99 -8.85 -4.28
N PRO A 227 -23.84 -8.16 -3.50
CA PRO A 227 -23.67 -6.73 -3.32
C PRO A 227 -22.24 -6.45 -2.83
N ALA A 228 -21.58 -5.45 -3.42
CA ALA A 228 -20.25 -5.07 -2.97
C ALA A 228 -20.30 -4.52 -1.54
N ASP A 229 -19.42 -4.98 -0.67
CA ASP A 229 -19.15 -4.34 0.61
C ASP A 229 -17.84 -3.54 0.51
N ILE A 230 -17.72 -2.46 1.30
CA ILE A 230 -16.47 -1.72 1.46
C ILE A 230 -15.57 -2.46 2.46
N TYR A 231 -14.32 -2.68 2.08
CA TYR A 231 -13.26 -3.26 2.90
C TYR A 231 -12.11 -2.28 3.06
N GLN A 232 -11.37 -2.40 4.17
CA GLN A 232 -10.21 -1.56 4.48
C GLN A 232 -9.01 -2.39 4.91
N GLN A 233 -7.84 -2.00 4.44
CA GLN A 233 -6.55 -2.39 5.02
C GLN A 233 -5.70 -1.16 5.29
N THR A 234 -4.80 -1.27 6.26
CA THR A 234 -3.96 -0.16 6.72
C THR A 234 -2.51 -0.58 6.77
N LYS A 235 -1.57 0.34 6.58
CA LYS A 235 -0.14 0.07 6.77
C LYS A 235 0.28 0.35 8.20
N ASN A 236 1.09 -0.54 8.76
CA ASN A 236 1.86 -0.26 9.97
C ASN A 236 3.04 0.69 9.66
N ASN A 237 3.81 1.05 10.69
CA ASN A 237 4.96 1.94 10.55
C ASN A 237 6.13 1.31 9.75
N GLN A 238 6.11 -0.01 9.56
CA GLN A 238 7.06 -0.75 8.73
C GLN A 238 6.61 -0.82 7.25
N ASN A 239 5.53 -0.11 6.89
CA ASN A 239 4.91 -0.13 5.56
C ASN A 239 4.30 -1.48 5.15
N GLU A 240 4.02 -2.36 6.12
CA GLU A 240 3.37 -3.64 5.89
C GLU A 240 1.85 -3.46 6.00
N TRP A 241 1.12 -4.00 5.03
CA TRP A 241 -0.35 -3.98 5.04
C TRP A 241 -0.92 -4.94 6.10
N SER A 242 -1.97 -4.51 6.80
CA SER A 242 -2.82 -5.37 7.64
C SER A 242 -3.61 -6.38 6.81
N SER A 243 -4.32 -7.29 7.48
CA SER A 243 -5.41 -8.03 6.83
C SER A 243 -6.48 -7.05 6.31
N LEU A 244 -7.21 -7.50 5.29
CA LEU A 244 -8.33 -6.76 4.74
C LEU A 244 -9.57 -7.04 5.61
N GLU A 245 -10.14 -6.00 6.20
CA GLU A 245 -11.27 -6.12 7.12
C GLU A 245 -12.52 -5.42 6.54
N LEU A 246 -13.69 -5.98 6.86
CA LEU A 246 -14.97 -5.38 6.47
C LEU A 246 -15.13 -4.02 7.16
N PHE A 247 -15.41 -2.98 6.37
CA PHE A 247 -15.58 -1.64 6.91
C PHE A 247 -16.88 -1.52 7.72
N LEU A 248 -16.83 -0.77 8.81
CA LEU A 248 -17.98 -0.57 9.69
C LEU A 248 -18.94 0.44 9.05
N MET A 249 -20.07 -0.03 8.50
CA MET A 249 -21.26 0.73 8.07
C MET A 249 -22.07 -0.09 7.04
N ASN A 250 -21.41 -1.00 6.31
CA ASN A 250 -22.02 -1.77 5.22
C ASN A 250 -23.32 -2.48 5.63
N ASP A 251 -24.34 -2.40 4.78
CA ASP A 251 -25.57 -3.18 4.85
C ASP A 251 -25.45 -4.38 3.89
N PRO A 252 -25.61 -5.63 4.37
CA PRO A 252 -25.44 -6.83 3.53
C PRO A 252 -26.40 -6.92 2.33
N LYS A 253 -27.36 -5.98 2.18
CA LYS A 253 -28.32 -5.93 1.07
C LYS A 253 -28.03 -4.83 0.05
N ILE A 254 -27.08 -3.94 0.32
CA ILE A 254 -26.80 -2.76 -0.50
C ILE A 254 -25.44 -2.93 -1.18
N ASP A 255 -25.35 -2.57 -2.46
CA ASP A 255 -24.10 -2.62 -3.22
C ASP A 255 -23.26 -1.36 -2.91
N GLU A 256 -22.50 -1.35 -1.82
CA GLU A 256 -21.70 -0.20 -1.40
C GLU A 256 -20.41 -0.04 -2.22
N ARG A 257 -20.49 0.81 -3.24
CA ARG A 257 -19.35 1.23 -4.06
C ARG A 257 -18.77 2.56 -3.55
N ILE A 258 -17.63 2.49 -2.85
CA ILE A 258 -16.93 3.67 -2.32
C ILE A 258 -16.65 4.67 -3.43
N ALA A 259 -16.86 5.97 -3.15
CA ALA A 259 -16.69 7.06 -4.11
C ALA A 259 -15.74 8.15 -3.60
N SER A 260 -15.76 8.44 -2.29
CA SER A 260 -14.76 9.28 -1.65
C SER A 260 -14.57 8.97 -0.18
N LEU A 261 -13.39 9.32 0.32
CA LEU A 261 -13.03 9.32 1.74
C LEU A 261 -12.39 10.67 2.05
N SER A 262 -12.84 11.33 3.12
CA SER A 262 -12.21 12.56 3.59
C SER A 262 -10.79 12.28 4.09
N MET A 263 -9.91 13.28 4.05
CA MET A 263 -8.49 13.11 4.43
C MET A 263 -8.29 12.65 5.88
N ASP A 264 -9.24 12.99 6.75
CA ASP A 264 -9.30 12.58 8.15
C ASP A 264 -10.01 11.22 8.36
N GLU A 265 -10.47 10.57 7.30
CA GLU A 265 -11.27 9.35 7.31
C GLU A 265 -12.50 9.42 8.21
N ARG A 266 -13.06 10.62 8.44
CA ARG A 266 -14.28 10.80 9.24
C ARG A 266 -15.54 10.94 8.41
N LYS A 267 -15.42 11.01 7.09
CA LYS A 267 -16.56 11.08 6.18
C LYS A 267 -16.25 10.28 4.94
N LEU A 268 -17.24 9.50 4.50
CA LEU A 268 -17.16 8.82 3.22
C LEU A 268 -18.43 9.06 2.42
N THR A 269 -18.31 8.90 1.11
CA THR A 269 -19.45 8.79 0.20
C THR A 269 -19.36 7.50 -0.57
N TYR A 270 -20.52 6.94 -0.88
CA TYR A 270 -20.63 5.76 -1.72
C TYR A 270 -21.89 5.86 -2.58
N SER A 271 -21.94 5.07 -3.63
CA SER A 271 -23.12 4.88 -4.48
C SER A 271 -23.44 3.40 -4.56
N SER A 272 -24.65 3.07 -5.00
CA SER A 272 -25.07 1.69 -5.21
C SER A 272 -25.67 1.50 -6.60
N TRP A 273 -25.45 0.34 -7.22
CA TRP A 273 -26.16 -0.02 -8.44
C TRP A 273 -27.65 -0.23 -8.27
N ASN A 274 -28.11 -0.58 -7.06
CA ASN A 274 -29.53 -0.82 -6.78
C ASN A 274 -30.26 0.41 -6.20
N VAL A 275 -29.55 1.52 -5.92
CA VAL A 275 -30.13 2.77 -5.42
C VAL A 275 -29.60 3.95 -6.23
N SER A 276 -30.48 4.67 -6.92
CA SER A 276 -30.14 5.78 -7.83
C SER A 276 -29.64 7.07 -7.14
N ALA A 277 -29.37 7.01 -5.83
CA ALA A 277 -28.99 8.14 -5.01
C ALA A 277 -27.63 7.87 -4.34
N PHE A 278 -26.89 8.96 -4.07
CA PHE A 278 -25.64 8.86 -3.33
C PHE A 278 -25.91 8.79 -1.83
N SER A 279 -25.01 8.13 -1.12
CA SER A 279 -25.03 8.02 0.33
C SER A 279 -23.76 8.59 0.92
N SER A 280 -23.88 9.17 2.11
CA SER A 280 -22.75 9.59 2.93
C SER A 280 -22.89 9.03 4.34
N SER A 281 -21.77 8.66 4.95
CA SER A 281 -21.70 8.32 6.37
C SER A 281 -20.58 9.12 7.02
N GLU A 282 -20.79 9.51 8.27
CA GLU A 282 -19.86 10.32 9.07
C GLU A 282 -19.52 9.60 10.37
N PHE A 283 -18.25 9.66 10.76
CA PHE A 283 -17.74 9.13 12.01
C PHE A 283 -18.07 10.09 13.15
N VAL A 284 -18.94 9.65 14.05
CA VAL A 284 -19.44 10.39 15.21
C VAL A 284 -19.63 9.42 16.37
N ASP A 285 -19.17 9.79 17.57
CA ASP A 285 -19.28 9.01 18.80
C ASP A 285 -18.64 7.61 18.67
N GLY A 286 -17.44 7.56 18.11
CA GLY A 286 -16.62 6.34 17.99
C GLY A 286 -17.01 5.38 16.85
N GLN A 287 -17.98 5.74 16.00
CA GLN A 287 -18.44 4.88 14.90
C GLN A 287 -18.98 5.69 13.72
N PHE A 288 -19.02 5.08 12.53
CA PHE A 288 -19.75 5.62 11.39
C PHE A 288 -21.26 5.53 11.62
N ASN A 289 -21.96 6.64 11.41
CA ASN A 289 -23.41 6.71 11.58
C ASN A 289 -24.15 6.04 10.42
N ALA A 290 -25.46 5.82 10.63
CA ALA A 290 -26.34 5.32 9.58
C ALA A 290 -26.25 6.22 8.32
N PRO A 291 -26.11 5.63 7.12
CA PRO A 291 -25.97 6.40 5.89
C PRO A 291 -27.11 7.38 5.64
N LYS A 292 -26.75 8.57 5.15
CA LYS A 292 -27.68 9.64 4.75
C LYS A 292 -27.64 9.82 3.25
N THR A 293 -28.81 9.96 2.63
CA THR A 293 -28.90 10.30 1.21
C THR A 293 -28.39 11.72 0.94
N ILE A 294 -27.49 11.85 -0.04
CA ILE A 294 -27.05 13.14 -0.56
C ILE A 294 -28.02 13.58 -1.64
N LYS A 295 -28.58 14.79 -1.50
CA LYS A 295 -29.50 15.37 -2.47
C LYS A 295 -28.77 16.34 -3.38
N VAL A 296 -28.83 16.09 -4.67
CA VAL A 296 -28.31 16.98 -5.72
C VAL A 296 -29.35 17.05 -6.84
N ALA A 297 -29.71 18.27 -7.25
CA ALA A 297 -30.61 18.45 -8.38
C ALA A 297 -29.84 18.31 -9.70
N VAL A 298 -30.25 17.38 -10.55
CA VAL A 298 -29.66 17.16 -11.88
C VAL A 298 -30.71 17.47 -12.94
N ASP A 299 -30.41 18.41 -13.84
CA ASP A 299 -31.31 18.72 -14.95
C ASP A 299 -31.36 17.54 -15.93
N ASN A 300 -32.54 16.94 -16.09
CA ASN A 300 -32.78 15.84 -17.03
C ASN A 300 -33.67 16.26 -18.22
N GLY A 301 -33.68 17.55 -18.55
CA GLY A 301 -34.43 18.11 -19.67
C GLY A 301 -35.93 17.83 -19.55
N LYS A 302 -36.51 17.23 -20.59
CA LYS A 302 -37.95 16.89 -20.64
C LYS A 302 -38.27 15.47 -20.15
N SER A 303 -37.26 14.70 -19.72
CA SER A 303 -37.49 13.35 -19.20
C SER A 303 -38.32 13.40 -17.93
N LYS A 304 -39.24 12.44 -17.77
CA LYS A 304 -40.00 12.24 -16.52
C LYS A 304 -39.38 11.19 -15.59
N VAL A 305 -38.33 10.52 -16.06
CA VAL A 305 -37.59 9.52 -15.28
C VAL A 305 -36.37 10.22 -14.71
N ASP A 306 -36.15 10.08 -13.41
CA ASP A 306 -34.97 10.64 -12.76
C ASP A 306 -33.70 9.97 -13.31
N PRO A 307 -32.62 10.73 -13.51
CA PRO A 307 -31.36 10.14 -13.93
C PRO A 307 -30.77 9.28 -12.81
N PHE A 308 -30.07 8.23 -13.22
CA PHE A 308 -29.26 7.41 -12.33
C PHE A 308 -27.93 8.11 -12.09
N ASN A 309 -27.51 8.20 -10.83
CA ASN A 309 -26.29 8.92 -10.46
C ASN A 309 -25.38 8.04 -9.60
N MET A 310 -24.07 8.10 -9.87
CA MET A 310 -23.05 7.28 -9.19
C MET A 310 -21.77 8.05 -8.90
N HIS A 311 -20.93 7.48 -8.03
CA HIS A 311 -19.55 7.89 -7.79
C HIS A 311 -19.40 9.37 -7.39
N PHE A 312 -20.01 9.76 -6.27
CA PHE A 312 -19.98 11.12 -5.74
C PHE A 312 -18.64 11.45 -5.07
N ASN A 313 -17.64 11.84 -5.84
CA ASN A 313 -16.30 12.13 -5.36
C ASN A 313 -16.18 13.58 -4.86
N VAL A 314 -15.81 13.76 -3.59
CA VAL A 314 -15.73 15.07 -2.93
C VAL A 314 -14.28 15.55 -2.85
N SER A 315 -14.04 16.84 -3.16
CA SER A 315 -12.74 17.49 -3.01
C SER A 315 -12.28 17.51 -1.56
N ALA A 316 -10.96 17.57 -1.35
CA ALA A 316 -10.37 17.50 -0.01
C ALA A 316 -10.81 18.63 0.94
N ASP A 317 -11.15 19.80 0.40
CA ASP A 317 -11.70 20.93 1.15
C ASP A 317 -13.20 20.78 1.48
N GLY A 318 -13.85 19.72 0.98
CA GLY A 318 -15.26 19.43 1.18
C GLY A 318 -16.23 20.33 0.39
N LYS A 319 -15.73 21.22 -0.49
CA LYS A 319 -16.56 22.27 -1.10
C LYS A 319 -17.08 21.92 -2.49
N THR A 320 -16.46 20.99 -3.20
CA THR A 320 -16.86 20.61 -4.55
C THR A 320 -17.01 19.10 -4.64
N ALA A 321 -18.03 18.64 -5.36
CA ALA A 321 -18.18 17.23 -5.70
C ALA A 321 -18.23 17.06 -7.21
N TYR A 322 -17.64 15.97 -7.70
CA TYR A 322 -17.72 15.49 -9.07
C TYR A 322 -18.39 14.12 -9.04
N PHE A 323 -19.33 13.88 -9.95
CA PHE A 323 -20.09 12.64 -9.96
C PHE A 323 -20.55 12.30 -11.37
N VAL A 324 -20.99 11.06 -11.56
CA VAL A 324 -21.46 10.56 -12.86
C VAL A 324 -22.99 10.55 -12.88
N SER A 325 -23.57 10.96 -14.00
CA SER A 325 -25.02 10.86 -14.24
C SER A 325 -25.30 10.45 -15.67
N ASN A 326 -26.39 9.69 -15.89
CA ASN A 326 -26.92 9.40 -17.23
C ASN A 326 -28.02 10.38 -17.68
N ALA A 327 -28.03 11.59 -17.11
CA ALA A 327 -28.98 12.63 -17.50
C ALA A 327 -28.85 12.96 -18.99
N ILE A 328 -29.99 13.09 -19.69
CA ILE A 328 -30.06 13.33 -21.14
C ILE A 328 -29.52 14.71 -21.57
N THR A 329 -29.23 15.57 -20.60
CA THR A 329 -28.58 16.88 -20.79
C THR A 329 -27.05 16.75 -20.90
N GLY A 330 -26.51 15.57 -20.62
CA GLY A 330 -25.13 15.19 -20.89
C GLY A 330 -24.80 15.10 -22.37
N LYS A 331 -23.52 14.89 -22.69
CA LYS A 331 -23.03 14.77 -24.07
C LYS A 331 -22.97 13.31 -24.53
N GLY A 332 -22.67 12.41 -23.61
CA GLY A 332 -22.54 10.97 -23.82
C GLY A 332 -23.75 10.19 -23.34
N GLY A 333 -23.52 8.95 -22.90
CA GLY A 333 -24.51 8.16 -22.16
C GLY A 333 -24.35 8.33 -20.65
N TRP A 334 -23.11 8.31 -20.19
CA TRP A 334 -22.72 8.66 -18.82
C TRP A 334 -21.73 9.82 -18.85
N ASP A 335 -22.03 10.86 -18.10
CA ASP A 335 -21.27 12.11 -18.12
C ASP A 335 -20.91 12.54 -16.70
N ILE A 336 -19.81 13.30 -16.58
CA ILE A 336 -19.39 13.90 -15.32
C ILE A 336 -20.10 15.24 -15.11
N PHE A 337 -20.64 15.40 -13.91
CA PHE A 337 -21.28 16.61 -13.39
C PHE A 337 -20.55 17.08 -12.13
N MET A 338 -20.68 18.36 -11.80
CA MET A 338 -20.18 18.95 -10.56
C MET A 338 -21.28 19.64 -9.77
N SER A 339 -21.14 19.64 -8.46
CA SER A 339 -21.94 20.42 -7.53
C SER A 339 -21.04 21.10 -6.49
N GLU A 340 -21.46 22.26 -6.00
CA GLU A 340 -20.74 23.06 -5.01
C GLU A 340 -21.51 23.01 -3.69
N TYR A 341 -20.81 22.83 -2.57
CA TYR A 341 -21.40 22.83 -1.24
C TYR A 341 -21.50 24.27 -0.73
N ILE A 342 -22.73 24.79 -0.64
CA ILE A 342 -23.04 26.19 -0.31
C ILE A 342 -24.10 26.16 0.80
N ASP A 343 -23.85 26.87 1.90
CA ASP A 343 -24.80 27.04 3.01
C ASP A 343 -25.43 25.71 3.50
N GLY A 344 -24.61 24.68 3.64
CA GLY A 344 -25.03 23.37 4.13
C GLY A 344 -25.71 22.47 3.11
N ASN A 345 -25.77 22.86 1.83
CA ASN A 345 -26.44 22.13 0.77
C ASN A 345 -25.59 22.02 -0.49
N TRP A 346 -25.76 20.93 -1.24
CA TRP A 346 -25.20 20.80 -2.58
C TRP A 346 -26.04 21.59 -3.58
N SER A 347 -25.38 22.42 -4.39
CA SER A 347 -26.01 23.23 -5.42
C SER A 347 -26.53 22.37 -6.59
N ALA A 348 -27.30 22.98 -7.49
CA ALA A 348 -27.73 22.32 -8.70
C ALA A 348 -26.52 21.89 -9.56
N ALA A 349 -26.57 20.68 -10.10
CA ALA A 349 -25.48 20.08 -10.83
C ALA A 349 -25.21 20.81 -12.15
N LYS A 350 -23.93 21.00 -12.45
CA LYS A 350 -23.44 21.58 -13.71
C LYS A 350 -22.72 20.49 -14.51
N ASN A 351 -23.09 20.30 -15.78
CA ASN A 351 -22.37 19.36 -16.65
C ASN A 351 -20.95 19.88 -16.95
N LEU A 352 -19.92 19.03 -16.79
CA LEU A 352 -18.54 19.40 -17.14
C LEU A 352 -18.29 19.23 -18.64
N SER A 353 -18.94 20.07 -19.44
CA SER A 353 -18.90 19.94 -20.91
C SER A 353 -17.48 19.93 -21.51
N MET A 354 -16.48 20.55 -20.90
CA MET A 354 -15.10 20.49 -21.43
C MET A 354 -14.39 19.15 -21.18
N VAL A 355 -14.84 18.41 -20.17
CA VAL A 355 -14.33 17.09 -19.81
C VAL A 355 -15.09 16.00 -20.57
N ASN A 356 -16.41 16.15 -20.68
CA ASN A 356 -17.27 15.14 -21.32
C ASN A 356 -17.09 15.09 -22.85
N THR A 357 -17.10 13.86 -23.38
CA THR A 357 -17.01 13.54 -24.80
C THR A 357 -18.37 13.07 -25.34
N VAL A 358 -18.41 12.53 -26.57
CA VAL A 358 -19.61 11.86 -27.11
C VAL A 358 -19.70 10.39 -26.67
N SER A 359 -18.70 9.94 -25.94
CA SER A 359 -18.58 8.62 -25.33
C SER A 359 -18.90 8.74 -23.83
N ASP A 360 -18.64 7.70 -23.05
CA ASP A 360 -18.96 7.69 -21.62
C ASP A 360 -17.75 8.09 -20.78
N GLU A 361 -17.99 8.91 -19.76
CA GLU A 361 -17.03 9.30 -18.74
C GLU A 361 -17.54 8.90 -17.34
N ILE A 362 -16.75 8.10 -16.62
CA ILE A 362 -17.15 7.50 -15.34
C ILE A 362 -16.06 7.64 -14.26
N ALA A 363 -16.44 7.32 -13.02
CA ALA A 363 -15.55 7.22 -11.86
C ALA A 363 -14.57 8.40 -11.66
N PRO A 364 -15.09 9.62 -11.47
CA PRO A 364 -14.26 10.80 -11.25
C PRO A 364 -13.51 10.72 -9.92
N TYR A 365 -12.25 11.15 -9.94
CA TYR A 365 -11.40 11.35 -8.78
C TYR A 365 -10.69 12.70 -8.90
N VAL A 366 -10.90 13.60 -7.95
CA VAL A 366 -10.19 14.89 -7.92
C VAL A 366 -8.95 14.81 -7.03
N SER A 367 -7.83 15.38 -7.51
CA SER A 367 -6.59 15.50 -6.75
C SER A 367 -6.75 16.34 -5.48
N LEU A 368 -5.83 16.17 -4.53
CA LEU A 368 -5.85 16.86 -3.24
C LEU A 368 -5.97 18.39 -3.36
N ASP A 369 -5.29 18.99 -4.34
CA ASP A 369 -5.31 20.43 -4.60
C ASP A 369 -6.55 20.92 -5.37
N GLY A 370 -7.45 20.00 -5.77
CA GLY A 370 -8.63 20.34 -6.56
C GLY A 370 -8.35 20.73 -8.02
N LYS A 371 -7.10 20.62 -8.50
CA LYS A 371 -6.68 21.11 -9.81
C LYS A 371 -6.63 20.06 -10.90
N THR A 372 -6.61 18.77 -10.56
CA THR A 372 -6.59 17.70 -11.56
C THR A 372 -7.76 16.76 -11.32
N LEU A 373 -8.56 16.54 -12.36
CA LEU A 373 -9.64 15.56 -12.35
C LEU A 373 -9.20 14.34 -13.15
N TYR A 374 -9.15 13.20 -12.50
CA TYR A 374 -8.96 11.89 -13.10
C TYR A 374 -10.32 11.22 -13.27
N PHE A 375 -10.50 10.43 -14.32
CA PHE A 375 -11.74 9.72 -14.62
C PHE A 375 -11.49 8.68 -15.70
N ALA A 376 -12.37 7.69 -15.84
CA ALA A 376 -12.30 6.76 -16.95
C ALA A 376 -13.15 7.22 -18.14
N SER A 377 -12.64 7.06 -19.37
CA SER A 377 -13.38 7.33 -20.60
C SER A 377 -13.19 6.20 -21.62
N ASN A 378 -14.27 5.83 -22.31
CA ASN A 378 -14.24 4.88 -23.43
C ASN A 378 -14.23 5.58 -24.81
N SER A 379 -13.72 6.81 -24.87
CA SER A 379 -13.66 7.62 -26.09
C SER A 379 -12.73 7.05 -27.17
N THR A 380 -12.73 7.70 -28.35
CA THR A 380 -11.81 7.37 -29.45
C THR A 380 -10.35 7.61 -29.11
N GLU A 381 -10.05 8.37 -28.04
CA GLU A 381 -8.69 8.65 -27.57
C GLU A 381 -8.14 7.57 -26.62
N SER A 382 -8.98 6.61 -26.19
CA SER A 382 -8.54 5.46 -25.39
C SER A 382 -7.66 4.52 -26.23
N ILE A 383 -6.98 3.60 -25.57
CA ILE A 383 -6.12 2.56 -26.15
C ILE A 383 -6.71 1.16 -25.91
N GLY A 384 -7.59 0.99 -24.92
CA GLY A 384 -8.35 -0.23 -24.63
C GLY A 384 -9.85 0.00 -24.80
N GLY A 385 -10.61 -0.19 -23.72
CA GLY A 385 -12.00 0.25 -23.59
C GLY A 385 -12.09 1.53 -22.79
N PHE A 386 -12.57 1.42 -21.56
CA PHE A 386 -12.40 2.49 -20.59
C PHE A 386 -10.93 2.61 -20.21
N ASP A 387 -10.39 3.82 -20.28
CA ASP A 387 -9.04 4.13 -19.84
C ASP A 387 -9.08 5.29 -18.88
N ILE A 388 -8.10 5.43 -18.00
CA ILE A 388 -7.95 6.61 -17.15
C ILE A 388 -7.44 7.80 -17.96
N PHE A 389 -8.15 8.91 -17.85
CA PHE A 389 -7.81 10.23 -18.37
C PHE A 389 -7.60 11.19 -17.21
N LYS A 390 -6.92 12.31 -17.51
CA LYS A 390 -6.84 13.48 -16.64
C LYS A 390 -7.23 14.75 -17.37
N SER A 391 -7.77 15.72 -16.65
CA SER A 391 -7.96 17.10 -17.08
C SER A 391 -7.49 18.05 -15.98
N ASN A 392 -6.80 19.12 -16.36
CA ASN A 392 -6.25 20.11 -15.43
C ASN A 392 -7.11 21.37 -15.42
N LYS A 393 -7.32 21.93 -14.24
CA LYS A 393 -8.02 23.18 -14.02
C LYS A 393 -7.02 24.33 -14.03
N ASP A 394 -7.25 25.34 -14.87
CA ASP A 394 -6.44 26.54 -14.89
C ASP A 394 -6.82 27.53 -13.75
N GLU A 395 -6.10 28.64 -13.67
CA GLU A 395 -6.33 29.69 -12.66
C GLU A 395 -7.71 30.36 -12.75
N ASN A 396 -8.37 30.29 -13.92
CA ASN A 396 -9.73 30.80 -14.13
C ASN A 396 -10.81 29.76 -13.81
N GLY A 397 -10.43 28.56 -13.35
CA GLY A 397 -11.33 27.48 -13.05
C GLY A 397 -11.76 26.65 -14.28
N MET A 398 -11.14 26.86 -15.43
CA MET A 398 -11.46 26.17 -16.68
C MET A 398 -10.68 24.87 -16.81
N TRP A 399 -11.38 23.78 -17.15
CA TRP A 399 -10.79 22.47 -17.40
C TRP A 399 -10.15 22.38 -18.79
N SER A 400 -8.96 21.77 -18.85
CA SER A 400 -8.28 21.43 -20.10
C SER A 400 -8.98 20.31 -20.85
N LYS A 401 -8.63 20.12 -22.13
CA LYS A 401 -9.04 18.90 -22.86
C LYS A 401 -8.55 17.65 -22.10
N PRO A 402 -9.37 16.58 -22.00
CA PRO A 402 -8.94 15.29 -21.46
C PRO A 402 -7.68 14.74 -22.14
N GLN A 403 -6.78 14.20 -21.33
CA GLN A 403 -5.56 13.52 -21.78
C GLN A 403 -5.50 12.12 -21.17
N ASN A 404 -5.32 11.10 -22.02
CA ASN A 404 -5.10 9.72 -21.59
C ASN A 404 -3.78 9.63 -20.80
N ILE A 405 -3.76 8.95 -19.65
CA ILE A 405 -2.55 8.86 -18.80
C ILE A 405 -1.53 7.81 -19.28
N GLY A 406 -1.78 7.17 -20.41
CA GLY A 406 -0.82 6.36 -21.16
C GLY A 406 -0.66 4.91 -20.70
N TYR A 407 0.04 4.14 -21.54
CA TYR A 407 0.42 2.75 -21.29
C TYR A 407 1.76 2.69 -20.52
N PRO A 408 1.98 1.75 -19.59
CA PRO A 408 1.12 0.62 -19.21
C PRO A 408 0.17 0.87 -18.03
N THR A 409 0.06 2.12 -17.56
CA THR A 409 -0.91 2.48 -16.51
C THR A 409 -2.32 2.14 -16.96
N ASN A 410 -2.70 2.62 -18.15
CA ASN A 410 -3.81 2.07 -18.92
C ASN A 410 -3.36 0.83 -19.69
N SER A 411 -4.29 -0.10 -19.87
CA SER A 411 -4.14 -1.39 -20.51
C SER A 411 -4.90 -1.44 -21.86
N PHE A 412 -5.00 -2.61 -22.47
CA PHE A 412 -5.89 -2.83 -23.63
C PHE A 412 -7.28 -3.34 -23.23
N SER A 413 -7.57 -3.40 -21.94
CA SER A 413 -8.88 -3.75 -21.39
C SER A 413 -9.54 -2.50 -20.80
N ASP A 414 -10.40 -2.65 -19.80
CA ASP A 414 -11.02 -1.54 -19.08
C ASP A 414 -10.24 -1.22 -17.81
N ASP A 415 -9.93 0.05 -17.63
CA ASP A 415 -9.32 0.69 -16.47
C ASP A 415 -10.27 1.81 -16.02
N ILE A 416 -11.00 1.57 -14.93
CA ILE A 416 -12.25 2.30 -14.66
C ILE A 416 -12.20 3.25 -13.46
N ALA A 417 -11.55 2.90 -12.36
CA ALA A 417 -11.53 3.72 -11.15
C ALA A 417 -10.10 4.02 -10.75
N PHE A 418 -9.84 5.22 -10.22
CA PHE A 418 -8.50 5.70 -9.91
C PHE A 418 -8.48 6.45 -8.56
N SER A 419 -7.42 6.27 -7.78
CA SER A 419 -7.05 7.17 -6.69
C SER A 419 -5.53 7.27 -6.56
N MET A 420 -5.01 8.30 -5.87
CA MET A 420 -3.57 8.48 -5.68
C MET A 420 -3.19 9.04 -4.31
N THR A 421 -1.93 8.85 -3.95
CA THR A 421 -1.29 9.51 -2.80
C THR A 421 -1.12 11.00 -3.06
N ALA A 422 -1.11 11.82 -1.99
CA ALA A 422 -1.05 13.28 -2.06
C ALA A 422 0.21 13.83 -2.75
N ASN A 423 1.30 13.06 -2.73
CA ASN A 423 2.55 13.39 -3.41
C ASN A 423 2.55 13.07 -4.93
N GLY A 424 1.46 12.48 -5.45
CA GLY A 424 1.30 12.11 -6.85
C GLY A 424 2.23 10.98 -7.33
N LYS A 425 2.80 10.20 -6.40
CA LYS A 425 3.79 9.15 -6.71
C LYS A 425 3.21 7.74 -6.87
N ALA A 426 2.09 7.43 -6.23
CA ALA A 426 1.47 6.13 -6.29
C ALA A 426 -0.02 6.27 -6.60
N GLY A 427 -0.50 5.53 -7.59
CA GLY A 427 -1.89 5.44 -7.98
C GLY A 427 -2.43 4.02 -7.80
N PHE A 428 -3.75 3.89 -7.67
CA PHE A 428 -4.44 2.62 -7.53
C PHE A 428 -5.59 2.57 -8.53
N ILE A 429 -5.74 1.45 -9.23
CA ILE A 429 -6.63 1.31 -10.40
C ILE A 429 -7.45 0.03 -10.29
N SER A 430 -8.75 0.10 -10.57
CA SER A 430 -9.58 -1.10 -10.87
C SER A 430 -9.49 -1.46 -12.34
N SER A 431 -9.16 -2.71 -12.63
CA SER A 431 -8.88 -3.14 -14.00
C SER A 431 -9.22 -4.62 -14.25
N ASN A 432 -9.79 -4.91 -15.42
CA ASN A 432 -9.99 -6.27 -15.95
C ASN A 432 -8.89 -6.67 -16.95
N ARG A 433 -7.68 -6.10 -16.78
CA ARG A 433 -6.50 -6.41 -17.61
C ARG A 433 -6.13 -7.89 -17.53
N ILE A 434 -5.34 -8.32 -18.52
CA ILE A 434 -4.85 -9.71 -18.54
C ILE A 434 -4.01 -9.98 -17.30
N GLY A 435 -4.29 -11.11 -16.65
CA GLY A 435 -3.67 -11.52 -15.40
C GLY A 435 -4.52 -11.23 -14.16
N SER A 436 -5.65 -10.53 -14.30
CA SER A 436 -6.63 -10.42 -13.21
C SER A 436 -7.22 -11.79 -12.85
N THR A 437 -7.49 -12.01 -11.57
CA THR A 437 -8.10 -13.23 -11.05
C THR A 437 -9.62 -13.17 -11.02
N GLY A 438 -10.19 -11.98 -10.80
CA GLY A 438 -11.61 -11.69 -10.76
C GLY A 438 -12.14 -11.02 -12.03
N MET A 439 -13.32 -10.37 -11.91
CA MET A 439 -13.88 -9.54 -12.99
C MET A 439 -13.05 -8.27 -13.17
N ASN A 440 -12.80 -7.53 -12.08
CA ASN A 440 -11.77 -6.53 -11.97
C ASN A 440 -10.92 -6.81 -10.74
N ASP A 441 -9.64 -6.46 -10.83
CA ASP A 441 -8.67 -6.52 -9.74
C ASP A 441 -8.15 -5.11 -9.46
N ILE A 442 -7.60 -4.90 -8.25
CA ILE A 442 -6.90 -3.66 -7.88
C ILE A 442 -5.41 -3.77 -8.22
N PHE A 443 -4.89 -2.75 -8.88
CA PHE A 443 -3.48 -2.61 -9.23
C PHE A 443 -2.90 -1.34 -8.61
N SER A 444 -1.71 -1.42 -8.05
CA SER A 444 -0.90 -0.24 -7.74
C SER A 444 -0.05 0.13 -8.95
N ALA A 445 -0.04 1.40 -9.33
CA ALA A 445 0.76 1.96 -10.40
C ALA A 445 1.70 3.03 -9.85
N GLU A 446 2.93 3.06 -10.34
CA GLU A 446 3.78 4.24 -10.17
C GLU A 446 3.22 5.37 -11.03
N ILE A 447 3.01 6.51 -10.40
CA ILE A 447 2.60 7.75 -11.05
C ILE A 447 3.73 8.75 -10.80
N ASN A 448 4.02 9.65 -11.74
CA ASN A 448 4.95 10.76 -11.49
C ASN A 448 4.29 12.09 -11.84
N GLU A 449 3.16 12.33 -11.20
CA GLU A 449 2.33 13.52 -11.39
C GLU A 449 2.33 14.34 -10.09
N THR A 450 3.52 14.61 -9.57
CA THR A 450 3.67 15.41 -8.35
C THR A 450 3.02 16.78 -8.55
N PRO A 451 2.07 17.18 -7.69
CA PRO A 451 1.36 18.45 -7.87
C PRO A 451 2.34 19.62 -7.91
N SER A 452 2.31 20.39 -9.00
CA SER A 452 3.08 21.62 -9.12
C SER A 452 2.33 22.75 -8.44
N GLY A 453 3.04 23.58 -7.67
CA GLY A 453 2.40 24.75 -7.05
C GLY A 453 1.82 24.49 -5.66
N MET A 454 2.08 23.33 -5.05
CA MET A 454 1.46 22.95 -3.77
C MET A 454 2.50 22.73 -2.65
N SER A 455 2.16 23.17 -1.44
CA SER A 455 2.80 22.73 -0.20
C SER A 455 1.82 21.86 0.58
N LEU A 456 2.25 20.71 1.08
CA LEU A 456 1.40 19.78 1.83
C LEU A 456 1.66 19.94 3.34
N LEU A 457 0.64 20.28 4.12
CA LEU A 457 0.70 20.14 5.58
C LEU A 457 0.48 18.66 5.90
N ASP A 458 1.48 18.02 6.50
CA ASP A 458 1.41 16.66 7.02
C ASP A 458 1.56 16.71 8.54
N GLY A 459 0.43 16.62 9.22
CA GLY A 459 0.32 16.85 10.64
C GLY A 459 0.01 15.58 11.42
N ARG A 460 0.46 15.50 12.67
CA ARG A 460 0.07 14.41 13.59
C ARG A 460 -0.13 14.90 15.02
N ILE A 461 -1.23 14.49 15.63
CA ILE A 461 -1.46 14.63 17.08
C ILE A 461 -1.23 13.27 17.76
N ILE A 462 -0.45 13.27 18.83
CA ILE A 462 -0.16 12.07 19.60
C ILE A 462 -0.71 12.26 21.02
N SER A 463 -1.64 11.40 21.46
CA SER A 463 -2.06 11.34 22.87
C SER A 463 -1.20 10.35 23.64
N LEU A 464 -0.73 10.73 24.84
CA LEU A 464 0.01 9.81 25.72
C LEU A 464 -0.90 8.94 26.60
N LYS A 465 -2.20 9.24 26.65
CA LYS A 465 -3.16 8.46 27.44
C LYS A 465 -3.71 7.31 26.62
N ASN A 466 -3.15 6.11 26.82
CA ASN A 466 -3.50 4.88 26.08
C ASN A 466 -3.40 5.00 24.55
N PHE A 467 -2.69 6.02 24.04
CA PHE A 467 -2.59 6.34 22.61
C PHE A 467 -3.94 6.59 21.90
N GLN A 468 -5.01 6.83 22.67
CA GLN A 468 -6.32 7.14 22.12
C GLN A 468 -6.50 8.64 22.01
N LEU A 469 -6.81 9.11 20.81
CA LEU A 469 -7.05 10.51 20.55
C LEU A 469 -8.47 10.90 21.03
N PRO A 470 -8.65 12.02 21.75
CA PRO A 470 -9.97 12.54 22.03
C PRO A 470 -10.69 12.89 20.72
N GLU A 471 -11.90 12.38 20.50
CA GLU A 471 -12.61 12.51 19.21
C GLU A 471 -12.85 13.96 18.81
N GLN A 472 -13.13 14.82 19.79
CA GLN A 472 -13.30 16.26 19.66
C GLN A 472 -11.99 17.05 19.45
N SER A 473 -10.86 16.37 19.20
CA SER A 473 -9.62 17.05 18.83
C SER A 473 -9.73 17.69 17.46
N TYR A 474 -9.19 18.90 17.31
CA TYR A 474 -9.20 19.64 16.06
C TYR A 474 -8.05 20.64 16.02
N MET A 475 -7.74 21.12 14.82
CA MET A 475 -6.82 22.22 14.62
C MET A 475 -7.53 23.35 13.90
N THR A 476 -7.08 24.56 14.14
CA THR A 476 -7.40 25.68 13.26
C THR A 476 -6.16 26.09 12.47
N LEU A 477 -6.35 26.27 11.17
CA LEU A 477 -5.33 26.72 10.24
C LEU A 477 -5.76 28.07 9.67
N LYS A 478 -4.93 29.09 9.89
CA LYS A 478 -5.18 30.45 9.40
C LYS A 478 -4.02 30.92 8.55
N CYS A 479 -4.29 31.29 7.31
CA CYS A 479 -3.33 32.00 6.49
C CYS A 479 -3.27 33.47 6.89
N LEU A 480 -2.09 33.98 7.21
CA LEU A 480 -1.88 35.33 7.75
C LEU A 480 -1.75 36.39 6.65
N ASP A 481 -1.35 35.99 5.44
CA ASP A 481 -1.05 36.86 4.30
C ASP A 481 -1.67 36.36 2.97
N CYS A 482 -2.69 35.50 3.05
CA CYS A 482 -3.53 35.14 1.90
C CYS A 482 -4.55 36.25 1.59
N ALA A 483 -5.06 36.26 0.35
CA ALA A 483 -6.12 37.18 -0.06
C ALA A 483 -7.39 37.01 0.81
N THR A 484 -7.67 35.77 1.23
CA THR A 484 -8.69 35.45 2.22
C THR A 484 -8.01 34.88 3.47
N THR A 485 -8.23 35.51 4.63
CA THR A 485 -7.60 35.14 5.91
C THR A 485 -8.54 34.33 6.82
N SER A 486 -9.49 33.61 6.22
CA SER A 486 -10.44 32.77 6.94
C SER A 486 -9.74 31.62 7.66
N GLU A 487 -10.23 31.30 8.85
CA GLU A 487 -9.75 30.16 9.62
C GLU A 487 -10.42 28.88 9.11
N THR A 488 -9.60 27.85 8.83
CA THR A 488 -10.06 26.51 8.41
C THR A 488 -9.95 25.55 9.58
N ILE A 489 -11.01 24.79 9.84
CA ILE A 489 -11.00 23.73 10.86
C ILE A 489 -10.51 22.45 10.19
N LEU A 490 -9.48 21.84 10.77
CA LEU A 490 -8.98 20.52 10.39
C LEU A 490 -9.28 19.55 11.53
N THR A 491 -9.62 18.31 11.22
CA THR A 491 -9.72 17.26 12.24
C THR A 491 -8.69 16.16 11.97
N PRO A 492 -8.12 15.56 13.03
CA PRO A 492 -7.23 14.43 12.89
C PRO A 492 -8.02 13.13 12.70
N ARG A 493 -7.44 12.22 11.93
CA ARG A 493 -7.88 10.84 11.80
C ARG A 493 -7.81 10.15 13.16
N MET A 494 -8.86 9.40 13.49
CA MET A 494 -8.99 8.77 14.81
C MET A 494 -7.98 7.64 15.04
N ARG A 495 -7.59 6.93 13.98
CA ARG A 495 -6.67 5.79 14.04
C ARG A 495 -5.26 6.16 14.51
N ASP A 496 -4.71 7.27 14.00
CA ASP A 496 -3.28 7.57 14.10
C ASP A 496 -2.98 9.06 14.39
N GLY A 497 -4.01 9.90 14.47
CA GLY A 497 -3.89 11.33 14.74
C GLY A 497 -3.41 12.17 13.55
N VAL A 498 -3.32 11.58 12.35
CA VAL A 498 -2.85 12.27 11.15
C VAL A 498 -3.89 13.28 10.66
N PHE A 499 -3.44 14.44 10.21
CA PHE A 499 -4.25 15.43 9.50
C PHE A 499 -3.47 16.00 8.34
N MET A 500 -4.12 16.17 7.20
CA MET A 500 -3.46 16.62 5.97
C MET A 500 -4.30 17.66 5.24
N THR A 501 -3.64 18.66 4.67
CA THR A 501 -4.30 19.63 3.77
C THR A 501 -3.29 20.31 2.85
N SER A 502 -3.74 20.76 1.68
CA SER A 502 -2.94 21.56 0.76
C SER A 502 -2.82 23.02 1.23
N LEU A 503 -1.67 23.62 1.01
CA LEU A 503 -1.36 25.02 1.33
C LEU A 503 -0.91 25.76 0.06
N GLU A 504 -1.20 27.07 0.03
CA GLU A 504 -0.65 27.99 -0.96
C GLU A 504 0.83 28.24 -0.70
N LYS A 505 1.60 28.47 -1.78
CA LYS A 505 3.03 28.82 -1.72
C LYS A 505 3.24 30.28 -1.35
N CYS A 506 4.44 30.59 -0.85
CA CYS A 506 4.81 31.94 -0.43
C CYS A 506 3.85 32.55 0.61
N LYS A 507 3.31 31.72 1.51
CA LYS A 507 2.35 32.15 2.53
C LYS A 507 2.85 31.85 3.92
N GLU A 508 2.36 32.63 4.87
CA GLU A 508 2.58 32.44 6.29
C GLU A 508 1.30 31.93 6.95
N TYR A 509 1.42 30.85 7.72
CA TYR A 509 0.31 30.18 8.36
C TYR A 509 0.49 30.15 9.87
N GLU A 510 -0.62 30.31 10.61
CA GLU A 510 -0.74 29.94 12.01
C GLU A 510 -1.58 28.65 12.12
N LEU A 511 -1.04 27.66 12.84
CA LEU A 511 -1.70 26.41 13.16
C LEU A 511 -1.87 26.29 14.66
N THR A 512 -3.12 26.15 15.11
CA THR A 512 -3.49 26.06 16.52
C THR A 512 -4.13 24.71 16.81
N TYR A 513 -3.75 24.09 17.93
CA TYR A 513 -4.20 22.74 18.30
C TYR A 513 -5.14 22.75 19.49
N TYR A 514 -6.15 21.89 19.43
CA TYR A 514 -7.17 21.70 20.44
C TYR A 514 -7.48 20.21 20.62
N TYR A 515 -7.81 19.78 21.85
CA TYR A 515 -8.32 18.44 22.17
C TYR A 515 -9.74 18.48 22.76
N GLY A 516 -10.54 19.46 22.30
CA GLY A 516 -11.91 19.70 22.74
C GLY A 516 -12.08 20.86 23.71
N ALA A 517 -13.26 20.94 24.34
CA ALA A 517 -13.63 22.01 25.28
C ALA A 517 -12.73 22.10 26.53
N LEU A 518 -11.96 21.05 26.82
CA LEU A 518 -11.00 21.00 27.92
C LEU A 518 -9.68 21.72 27.63
N THR A 519 -9.46 22.17 26.39
CA THR A 519 -8.22 22.85 26.00
C THR A 519 -8.13 24.22 26.67
N LYS A 520 -7.39 24.32 27.78
CA LYS A 520 -7.16 25.60 28.47
C LYS A 520 -6.11 26.47 27.78
N ASN A 521 -5.03 25.84 27.31
CA ASN A 521 -3.90 26.50 26.66
C ASN A 521 -3.61 25.82 25.32
N PRO A 522 -4.27 26.25 24.22
CA PRO A 522 -4.00 25.68 22.91
C PRO A 522 -2.55 25.98 22.51
N TYR A 523 -1.90 25.01 21.87
CA TYR A 523 -0.57 25.22 21.31
C TYR A 523 -0.69 25.91 19.95
N ARG A 524 0.07 26.98 19.73
CA ARG A 524 0.12 27.74 18.46
C ARG A 524 1.50 27.61 17.84
N ASN A 525 1.54 27.40 16.54
CA ASN A 525 2.76 27.39 15.76
C ASN A 525 2.58 28.16 14.45
N THR A 526 3.53 29.06 14.16
CA THR A 526 3.59 29.78 12.89
C THR A 526 4.66 29.17 12.00
N PHE A 527 4.42 29.09 10.70
CA PHE A 527 5.38 28.62 9.70
C PHE A 527 5.11 29.23 8.33
N LYS A 528 6.07 29.08 7.41
CA LYS A 528 6.00 29.60 6.04
C LYS A 528 6.10 28.48 5.02
N THR A 529 5.41 28.65 3.90
CA THR A 529 5.58 27.82 2.70
C THR A 529 6.64 28.44 1.78
N SER A 530 7.42 27.59 1.13
CA SER A 530 8.44 28.00 0.17
C SER A 530 7.83 28.62 -1.09
N CYS A 531 8.60 29.49 -1.75
CA CYS A 531 8.27 30.06 -3.05
C CYS A 531 8.80 29.24 -4.22
N ASP A 532 9.87 28.47 -4.01
CA ASP A 532 10.73 27.99 -5.10
C ASP A 532 10.57 26.50 -5.39
N GLY A 533 9.98 25.72 -4.47
CA GLY A 533 9.84 24.27 -4.62
C GLY A 533 8.67 23.90 -5.52
N ALA A 534 8.73 22.82 -6.32
CA ALA A 534 7.59 22.32 -7.09
C ALA A 534 6.48 21.75 -6.17
N PHE A 535 6.90 20.93 -5.21
CA PHE A 535 6.11 20.33 -4.13
C PHE A 535 6.96 20.26 -2.86
N GLU A 536 6.42 20.63 -1.71
CA GLU A 536 7.08 20.49 -0.41
C GLU A 536 6.13 19.88 0.61
N VAL A 537 6.69 19.20 1.61
CA VAL A 537 5.94 18.66 2.75
C VAL A 537 6.36 19.41 4.00
N ILE A 538 5.39 19.97 4.72
CA ILE A 538 5.58 20.65 5.99
C ILE A 538 5.05 19.73 7.08
N THR A 539 5.97 19.11 7.82
CA THR A 539 5.61 18.21 8.91
C THR A 539 5.34 18.97 10.22
N LYS A 540 4.22 18.68 10.89
CA LYS A 540 3.89 19.26 12.20
C LYS A 540 3.40 18.20 13.17
N ARG A 541 3.98 18.17 14.38
CA ARG A 541 3.70 17.12 15.37
C ARG A 541 3.53 17.72 16.76
N VAL A 542 2.53 17.25 17.49
CA VAL A 542 2.30 17.66 18.89
C VAL A 542 1.98 16.48 19.80
N LEU A 543 2.33 16.62 21.08
CA LEU A 543 1.96 15.73 22.17
C LEU A 543 0.81 16.34 22.97
N ILE A 544 -0.22 15.54 23.26
CA ILE A 544 -1.24 15.89 24.26
C ILE A 544 -0.85 15.24 25.59
N LEU A 545 -0.69 16.09 26.61
CA LEU A 545 -0.56 15.71 28.02
C LEU A 545 -1.91 15.98 28.71
N GLU A 546 -2.83 15.02 28.62
CA GLU A 546 -4.20 15.18 29.14
C GLU A 546 -4.23 15.47 30.65
N ASP A 547 -3.40 14.76 31.43
CA ASP A 547 -3.34 14.93 32.90
C ASP A 547 -2.86 16.33 33.31
N GLU A 548 -2.03 16.96 32.47
CA GLU A 548 -1.56 18.33 32.69
C GLU A 548 -2.39 19.40 31.98
N ASN A 549 -3.35 18.98 31.15
CA ASN A 549 -4.11 19.83 30.24
C ASN A 549 -3.22 20.71 29.34
N LYS A 550 -2.17 20.12 28.75
CA LYS A 550 -1.20 20.82 27.89
C LYS A 550 -1.04 20.13 26.55
N ILE A 551 -0.72 20.94 25.54
CA ILE A 551 -0.23 20.47 24.24
C ILE A 551 1.19 21.00 24.09
N LEU A 552 2.13 20.13 23.73
CA LEU A 552 3.54 20.46 23.53
C LEU A 552 3.98 20.15 22.10
N PRO A 553 4.92 20.92 21.51
CA PRO A 553 5.56 20.50 20.28
C PRO A 553 6.25 19.15 20.49
N PHE A 554 6.11 18.24 19.53
CA PHE A 554 6.83 16.98 19.58
C PHE A 554 8.34 17.24 19.39
N PRO A 555 9.21 16.85 20.34
CA PRO A 555 10.65 17.00 20.18
C PRO A 555 11.18 16.08 19.07
N THR A 556 12.24 16.45 18.38
CA THR A 556 12.87 15.55 17.39
C THR A 556 13.53 14.37 18.07
N TYR A 557 13.41 13.17 17.49
CA TYR A 557 14.13 12.01 17.99
C TYR A 557 15.63 12.17 17.80
N GLU A 558 16.40 11.75 18.79
CA GLU A 558 17.86 11.79 18.76
C GLU A 558 18.47 10.65 19.60
N ILE A 559 19.70 10.28 19.26
CA ILE A 559 20.51 9.36 20.06
C ILE A 559 21.52 10.19 20.82
N LYS A 560 21.57 10.03 22.15
CA LYS A 560 22.50 10.75 23.03
C LYS A 560 23.20 9.80 23.98
N GLY A 561 24.34 10.21 24.49
CA GLY A 561 24.99 9.48 25.56
C GLY A 561 26.28 10.12 26.02
N VAL A 562 26.93 9.46 26.95
CA VAL A 562 28.23 9.87 27.49
C VAL A 562 29.21 8.72 27.37
N VAL A 563 30.45 9.04 27.00
CA VAL A 563 31.59 8.12 26.99
C VAL A 563 32.48 8.41 28.19
N THR A 564 32.68 7.42 29.06
CA THR A 564 33.52 7.53 30.26
C THR A 564 34.54 6.41 30.36
N ASP A 565 35.60 6.64 31.12
CA ASP A 565 36.50 5.56 31.55
C ASP A 565 35.81 4.71 32.61
N ILE A 566 35.85 3.38 32.44
CA ILE A 566 35.12 2.43 33.29
C ILE A 566 35.57 2.43 34.76
N ASN A 567 36.81 2.83 35.06
CA ASN A 567 37.38 2.73 36.41
C ASN A 567 37.28 4.05 37.18
N THR A 568 37.59 5.16 36.50
CA THR A 568 37.62 6.50 37.08
C THR A 568 36.28 7.21 36.97
N GLY A 569 35.42 6.79 36.03
CA GLY A 569 34.21 7.52 35.66
C GLY A 569 34.47 8.84 34.94
N ALA A 570 35.73 9.17 34.63
CA ALA A 570 36.09 10.41 33.97
C ALA A 570 35.57 10.43 32.53
N PRO A 571 35.07 11.58 32.02
CA PRO A 571 34.64 11.69 30.64
C PRO A 571 35.81 11.51 29.67
N ILE A 572 35.56 10.82 28.56
CA ILE A 572 36.52 10.65 27.47
C ILE A 572 36.15 11.60 26.34
N ALA A 573 36.98 12.62 26.11
CA ALA A 573 36.83 13.56 25.01
C ALA A 573 37.31 12.97 23.69
N ASN A 574 36.72 13.41 22.57
CA ASN A 574 37.08 13.00 21.21
C ASN A 574 37.04 11.47 20.96
N ALA A 575 36.29 10.72 21.77
CA ALA A 575 35.95 9.35 21.42
C ALA A 575 35.10 9.37 20.15
N SER A 576 35.39 8.49 19.19
CA SER A 576 34.60 8.33 17.97
C SER A 576 33.46 7.36 18.21
N ILE A 577 32.24 7.77 17.85
CA ILE A 577 31.01 7.02 17.97
C ILE A 577 30.45 6.82 16.56
N ASN A 578 30.52 5.57 16.09
CA ASN A 578 29.98 5.16 14.80
C ASN A 578 28.61 4.49 15.03
N LEU A 579 27.57 5.05 14.43
CA LEU A 579 26.19 4.59 14.53
C LEU A 579 25.76 3.96 13.21
N VAL A 580 25.14 2.80 13.28
CA VAL A 580 24.51 2.11 12.14
C VAL A 580 23.10 1.73 12.56
N ILE A 581 22.08 2.46 12.11
CA ILE A 581 20.66 2.24 12.47
C ILE A 581 19.85 2.05 11.19
N ASP A 582 19.17 0.91 11.05
CA ASP A 582 18.38 0.50 9.88
C ASP A 582 19.11 0.72 8.53
N GLY A 583 20.42 0.48 8.50
CA GLY A 583 21.27 0.68 7.32
C GLY A 583 21.76 2.12 7.09
N LYS A 584 21.28 3.11 7.85
CA LYS A 584 21.82 4.48 7.88
C LYS A 584 23.08 4.53 8.75
N ASN A 585 24.12 5.19 8.25
CA ASN A 585 25.38 5.37 8.97
C ASN A 585 25.54 6.83 9.44
N ASP A 586 26.02 7.05 10.66
CA ASP A 586 26.44 8.36 11.18
C ASP A 586 27.70 8.20 12.03
N ALA A 587 28.50 9.25 12.13
CA ALA A 587 29.68 9.28 12.98
C ALA A 587 29.74 10.59 13.76
N LYS A 588 29.97 10.49 15.07
CA LYS A 588 30.06 11.62 15.99
C LYS A 588 31.28 11.49 16.89
N ASN A 589 31.75 12.60 17.43
CA ASN A 589 32.79 12.61 18.45
C ASN A 589 32.23 13.11 19.77
N SER A 590 32.69 12.55 20.89
CA SER A 590 32.35 13.06 22.21
C SER A 590 33.01 14.42 22.46
N LYS A 591 32.30 15.29 23.18
CA LYS A 591 32.78 16.60 23.64
C LYS A 591 33.72 16.45 24.84
N GLU A 592 34.26 17.55 25.36
CA GLU A 592 35.15 17.54 26.54
C GLU A 592 34.53 16.86 27.77
N ASN A 593 33.22 16.99 27.94
CA ASN A 593 32.46 16.34 29.01
C ASN A 593 32.02 14.90 28.67
N GLY A 594 32.55 14.30 27.61
CA GLY A 594 32.25 12.93 27.17
C GLY A 594 30.90 12.79 26.46
N VAL A 595 30.09 13.85 26.38
CA VAL A 595 28.75 13.79 25.77
C VAL A 595 28.84 13.74 24.24
N TYR A 596 28.01 12.91 23.62
CA TYR A 596 27.77 12.91 22.18
C TYR A 596 26.27 12.95 21.88
N ASN A 597 25.91 13.45 20.68
CA ASN A 597 24.54 13.49 20.20
C ASN A 597 24.48 13.27 18.68
N SER A 598 23.49 12.53 18.22
CA SER A 598 23.18 12.29 16.81
C SER A 598 21.69 12.48 16.54
N GLU A 599 21.38 13.28 15.53
CA GLU A 599 20.01 13.50 15.04
C GLU A 599 19.65 12.53 13.90
N MET A 600 20.40 11.44 13.72
CA MET A 600 20.21 10.49 12.61
C MET A 600 18.81 9.84 12.59
N ILE A 601 18.12 9.85 13.73
CA ILE A 601 16.76 9.33 13.87
C ILE A 601 15.68 10.43 13.89
N SER A 602 16.02 11.70 13.65
CA SER A 602 15.09 12.85 13.76
C SER A 602 13.90 12.80 12.80
N GLU A 603 14.06 12.13 11.65
CA GLU A 603 13.03 11.92 10.64
C GLU A 603 12.10 10.73 10.94
N TYR A 604 12.41 9.90 11.94
CA TYR A 604 11.57 8.75 12.27
C TYR A 604 10.24 9.17 12.89
N GLU A 605 9.22 8.35 12.68
CA GLU A 605 7.88 8.60 13.20
C GLU A 605 7.68 8.04 14.61
N PHE A 606 6.71 8.58 15.33
CA PHE A 606 6.23 7.99 16.57
C PHE A 606 5.73 6.55 16.34
N ASP A 607 6.09 5.65 17.26
CA ASP A 607 5.84 4.21 17.22
C ASP A 607 6.65 3.47 16.15
N SER A 608 7.71 4.10 15.61
CA SER A 608 8.69 3.41 14.75
C SER A 608 9.62 2.55 15.59
N LYS A 609 9.91 1.34 15.10
CA LYS A 609 10.96 0.50 15.66
C LYS A 609 12.29 0.82 14.94
N ILE A 610 13.35 1.05 15.72
CA ILE A 610 14.72 1.21 15.22
C ILE A 610 15.58 0.04 15.67
N ALA A 611 16.44 -0.45 14.78
CA ALA A 611 17.40 -1.49 15.10
C ALA A 611 18.78 -1.20 14.50
N GLY A 612 19.84 -1.57 15.22
CA GLY A 612 21.19 -1.35 14.73
C GLY A 612 22.30 -1.52 15.77
N THR A 613 23.47 -0.98 15.47
CA THR A 613 24.66 -1.06 16.31
C THR A 613 25.31 0.31 16.48
N ILE A 614 25.80 0.60 17.67
CA ILE A 614 26.61 1.78 17.95
C ILE A 614 27.96 1.32 18.53
N ARG A 615 29.05 1.79 17.94
CA ARG A 615 30.43 1.47 18.34
C ARG A 615 31.15 2.73 18.81
N ALA A 616 31.65 2.72 20.04
CA ALA A 616 32.49 3.77 20.59
C ALA A 616 33.95 3.31 20.65
N GLU A 617 34.87 4.17 20.23
CA GLU A 617 36.32 3.95 20.32
C GLU A 617 37.06 5.24 20.69
N ALA A 618 38.18 5.13 21.38
CA ALA A 618 39.02 6.27 21.71
C ALA A 618 40.50 5.83 21.72
N GLU A 619 41.40 6.77 21.42
CA GLU A 619 42.83 6.48 21.50
C GLU A 619 43.22 6.06 22.92
N GLY A 620 43.91 4.92 23.03
CA GLY A 620 44.30 4.37 24.33
C GLY A 620 43.21 3.57 25.03
N TYR A 621 42.04 3.33 24.42
CA TYR A 621 40.94 2.56 25.00
C TYR A 621 40.50 1.39 24.12
N LEU A 622 39.92 0.35 24.73
CA LEU A 622 39.25 -0.73 23.99
C LEU A 622 37.90 -0.25 23.46
N ALA A 623 37.63 -0.49 22.18
CA ALA A 623 36.35 -0.18 21.56
C ALA A 623 35.24 -1.08 22.09
N VAL A 624 34.03 -0.53 22.20
CA VAL A 624 32.83 -1.21 22.66
C VAL A 624 31.71 -1.02 21.64
N THR A 625 31.02 -2.10 21.28
CA THR A 625 29.84 -2.09 20.42
C THR A 625 28.62 -2.56 21.18
N THR A 626 27.53 -1.80 21.05
CA THR A 626 26.22 -2.05 21.68
C THR A 626 25.13 -2.10 20.62
N ASN A 627 24.18 -3.01 20.77
CA ASN A 627 23.00 -3.06 19.91
C ASN A 627 21.93 -2.08 20.40
N VAL A 628 21.28 -1.41 19.45
CA VAL A 628 20.06 -0.65 19.68
C VAL A 628 18.93 -1.46 19.07
N ASP A 629 17.92 -1.77 19.88
CA ASP A 629 16.62 -2.29 19.44
C ASP A 629 15.58 -1.58 20.32
N ARG A 630 14.90 -0.59 19.76
CA ARG A 630 14.02 0.32 20.51
C ARG A 630 12.78 0.68 19.71
N LEU A 631 11.65 0.71 20.40
CA LEU A 631 10.42 1.34 19.93
C LEU A 631 10.45 2.82 20.32
N LEU A 632 10.31 3.72 19.36
CA LEU A 632 10.29 5.17 19.57
C LEU A 632 8.91 5.61 20.07
N LEU A 633 8.85 6.17 21.27
CA LEU A 633 7.61 6.61 21.92
C LEU A 633 7.74 8.09 22.35
N ALA A 634 7.09 8.49 23.44
CA ALA A 634 7.12 9.87 23.91
C ALA A 634 8.52 10.36 24.30
N ASP A 635 9.42 9.44 24.68
CA ASP A 635 10.82 9.75 24.94
C ASP A 635 11.55 9.94 23.61
N SER A 636 11.89 11.20 23.31
CA SER A 636 12.59 11.53 22.08
C SER A 636 14.08 11.23 22.13
N VAL A 637 14.63 10.85 23.29
CA VAL A 637 16.07 10.69 23.46
C VAL A 637 16.41 9.22 23.74
N VAL A 638 16.94 8.55 22.74
CA VAL A 638 17.51 7.21 22.92
C VAL A 638 18.89 7.34 23.56
N THR A 639 18.98 7.05 24.86
CA THR A 639 20.22 7.19 25.62
C THR A 639 21.09 5.92 25.51
N VAL A 640 22.32 6.06 25.02
CA VAL A 640 23.31 4.98 24.91
C VAL A 640 24.65 5.44 25.49
N ASN A 641 24.94 5.04 26.72
CA ASN A 641 26.20 5.38 27.38
C ASN A 641 27.28 4.31 27.14
N PHE A 642 28.53 4.74 27.04
CA PHE A 642 29.68 3.87 26.88
C PHE A 642 30.65 4.02 28.05
N GLN A 643 31.12 2.89 28.56
CA GLN A 643 32.25 2.83 29.48
C GLN A 643 33.39 2.09 28.77
N LEU A 644 34.51 2.76 28.55
CA LEU A 644 35.68 2.20 27.87
C LEU A 644 36.77 1.87 28.88
N ASP A 645 37.50 0.77 28.67
CA ASP A 645 38.65 0.39 29.51
C ASP A 645 39.96 0.80 28.83
N ALA A 646 40.86 1.40 29.59
CA ALA A 646 42.14 1.88 29.08
C ALA A 646 43.06 0.70 28.73
N THR A 647 43.58 0.71 27.51
CA THR A 647 44.57 -0.28 26.99
C THR A 647 45.90 -0.24 27.73
N SER A 648 46.20 0.87 28.40
CA SER A 648 47.45 1.10 29.14
C SER A 648 47.65 0.17 30.35
N LYS A 649 46.62 -0.57 30.77
CA LYS A 649 46.72 -1.58 31.85
C LYS A 649 47.62 -2.77 31.50
N GLY A 650 47.97 -2.99 30.22
CA GLY A 650 48.87 -4.07 29.80
C GLY A 650 48.35 -5.50 30.00
N ILE A 651 47.25 -5.69 30.73
CA ILE A 651 46.65 -7.00 31.02
C ILE A 651 45.15 -6.90 30.70
N LEU A 652 44.69 -7.67 29.72
CA LEU A 652 43.28 -8.04 29.57
C LEU A 652 43.02 -9.02 30.72
N GLY A 653 42.40 -8.53 31.80
CA GLY A 653 42.32 -9.15 33.14
C GLY A 653 42.10 -10.67 33.19
N PRO A 654 42.39 -11.36 34.30
CA PRO A 654 42.66 -12.78 34.31
C PRO A 654 41.44 -13.62 33.87
N TYR A 655 41.42 -14.00 32.59
CA TYR A 655 40.54 -15.03 32.09
C TYR A 655 41.08 -16.37 32.58
N PHE A 656 40.69 -16.78 33.78
CA PHE A 656 41.10 -18.05 34.37
C PHE A 656 40.60 -19.21 33.49
N VAL A 657 41.43 -19.59 32.51
CA VAL A 657 41.32 -20.84 31.81
C VAL A 657 41.93 -21.89 32.71
N ASN A 658 41.08 -22.51 33.51
CA ASN A 658 41.49 -23.58 34.41
C ASN A 658 41.70 -24.87 33.61
N TYR A 659 42.82 -25.52 33.86
CA TYR A 659 43.13 -26.84 33.31
C TYR A 659 43.05 -27.88 34.43
N GLN A 660 42.57 -29.08 34.09
CA GLN A 660 42.74 -30.23 34.97
C GLN A 660 44.24 -30.51 35.17
N PHE A 661 44.58 -31.11 36.31
CA PHE A 661 45.94 -31.53 36.59
C PHE A 661 46.47 -32.37 35.41
N ASP A 662 47.69 -32.05 34.97
CA ASP A 662 48.37 -32.73 33.87
C ASP A 662 47.71 -32.66 32.46
N ARG A 663 46.80 -31.70 32.24
CA ARG A 663 46.11 -31.51 30.94
C ARG A 663 46.39 -30.14 30.32
N SER A 664 46.34 -30.10 28.98
CA SER A 664 46.52 -28.90 28.14
C SER A 664 45.34 -28.58 27.20
N PHE A 665 44.35 -29.48 27.09
CA PHE A 665 43.18 -29.26 26.22
C PHE A 665 42.19 -28.27 26.82
N LEU A 666 41.51 -27.50 25.96
CA LEU A 666 40.46 -26.56 26.37
C LEU A 666 39.15 -27.30 26.60
N THR A 667 38.61 -27.20 27.82
CA THR A 667 37.24 -27.65 28.13
C THR A 667 36.21 -26.71 27.51
N ASP A 668 34.94 -27.10 27.45
CA ASP A 668 33.89 -26.20 26.93
C ASP A 668 33.69 -24.97 27.83
N TYR A 669 33.93 -25.10 29.14
CA TYR A 669 33.99 -23.97 30.06
C TYR A 669 35.13 -22.99 29.69
N SER A 670 36.32 -23.53 29.42
CA SER A 670 37.50 -22.77 28.97
C SER A 670 37.24 -22.06 27.64
N LYS A 671 36.66 -22.75 26.66
CA LYS A 671 36.28 -22.20 25.35
C LYS A 671 35.28 -21.05 25.48
N ASN A 672 34.31 -21.16 26.39
CA ASN A 672 33.37 -20.09 26.66
C ASN A 672 34.05 -18.85 27.26
N LYS A 673 35.06 -19.00 28.12
CA LYS A 673 35.86 -17.86 28.63
C LYS A 673 36.71 -17.19 27.54
N LEU A 674 37.17 -17.95 26.55
CA LEU A 674 37.95 -17.41 25.42
C LEU A 674 37.10 -16.64 24.42
N LYS A 675 35.77 -16.83 24.39
CA LYS A 675 34.87 -16.07 23.49
C LYS A 675 34.91 -14.57 23.77
N ASP A 676 35.07 -14.16 25.02
CA ASP A 676 35.16 -12.75 25.40
C ASP A 676 36.43 -12.11 24.81
N ALA A 677 37.57 -12.79 24.91
CA ALA A 677 38.83 -12.34 24.31
C ALA A 677 38.75 -12.28 22.77
N ILE A 678 38.13 -13.30 22.15
CA ILE A 678 37.88 -13.34 20.69
C ILE A 678 37.02 -12.15 20.27
N LYS A 679 35.95 -11.85 21.00
CA LYS A 679 35.08 -10.69 20.73
C LYS A 679 35.87 -9.39 20.80
N ILE A 680 36.63 -9.17 21.87
CA ILE A 680 37.45 -7.96 22.05
C ILE A 680 38.47 -7.81 20.91
N MET A 681 39.11 -8.90 20.48
CA MET A 681 40.06 -8.88 19.37
C MET A 681 39.42 -8.60 18.01
N ASN A 682 38.18 -9.03 17.79
CA ASN A 682 37.43 -8.76 16.57
C ASN A 682 36.90 -7.31 16.56
N ASP A 683 36.44 -6.80 17.70
CA ASP A 683 35.99 -5.41 17.87
C ASP A 683 37.15 -4.40 17.76
N ASN A 684 38.39 -4.87 17.96
CA ASN A 684 39.63 -4.08 17.94
C ASN A 684 40.67 -4.71 16.97
N PRO A 685 40.58 -4.46 15.66
CA PRO A 685 41.39 -5.15 14.64
C PRO A 685 42.88 -4.84 14.69
N ASN A 686 43.29 -3.76 15.37
CA ASN A 686 44.69 -3.40 15.57
C ASN A 686 45.28 -3.93 16.88
N LEU A 687 44.45 -4.45 17.79
CA LEU A 687 44.88 -4.97 19.09
C LEU A 687 45.76 -6.21 18.90
N LYS A 688 46.95 -6.18 19.48
CA LYS A 688 47.84 -7.35 19.57
C LYS A 688 47.82 -7.87 21.00
N ILE A 689 47.82 -9.19 21.16
CA ILE A 689 47.84 -9.83 22.48
C ILE A 689 48.92 -10.90 22.57
N GLU A 690 49.46 -11.08 23.77
CA GLU A 690 50.29 -12.22 24.16
C GLU A 690 49.55 -13.07 25.18
N ILE A 691 49.41 -14.36 24.87
CA ILE A 691 48.83 -15.36 25.77
C ILE A 691 49.94 -15.94 26.65
N ARG A 692 49.81 -15.79 27.96
CA ARG A 692 50.74 -16.37 28.94
C ARG A 692 50.08 -17.53 29.65
N SER A 693 50.68 -18.71 29.65
CA SER A 693 50.13 -19.85 30.39
C SER A 693 51.09 -20.33 31.48
N HIS A 694 50.52 -20.80 32.57
CA HIS A 694 51.23 -21.17 33.79
C HIS A 694 50.79 -22.56 34.29
N THR A 695 51.62 -23.18 35.11
CA THR A 695 51.32 -24.40 35.86
C THR A 695 51.31 -24.12 37.36
N ASP A 696 50.88 -25.10 38.13
CA ASP A 696 51.23 -25.16 39.55
C ASP A 696 52.63 -25.77 39.72
N SER A 697 53.12 -25.83 40.96
CA SER A 697 54.47 -26.32 41.30
C SER A 697 54.62 -27.84 41.31
N ARG A 698 53.57 -28.60 41.02
CA ARG A 698 53.62 -30.06 41.18
C ARG A 698 54.22 -30.69 39.94
N GLY A 699 55.47 -31.13 40.08
CA GLY A 699 56.21 -31.84 39.05
C GLY A 699 57.54 -31.14 38.73
N PRO A 700 58.39 -31.73 37.87
CA PRO A 700 59.65 -31.10 37.51
C PRO A 700 59.45 -29.79 36.75
N ALA A 701 60.23 -28.75 37.05
CA ALA A 701 60.19 -27.45 36.36
C ALA A 701 60.21 -27.56 34.82
N ILE A 702 61.04 -28.46 34.26
CA ILE A 702 61.13 -28.72 32.81
C ILE A 702 59.80 -29.24 32.26
N TYR A 703 59.11 -30.10 33.01
CA TYR A 703 57.81 -30.63 32.64
C TYR A 703 56.73 -29.54 32.69
N ASN A 704 56.74 -28.75 33.76
CA ASN A 704 55.83 -27.62 33.94
C ASN A 704 55.99 -26.57 32.84
N GLN A 705 57.23 -26.29 32.43
CA GLN A 705 57.51 -25.44 31.28
C GLN A 705 56.87 -25.99 29.99
N TRP A 706 57.13 -27.25 29.63
CA TRP A 706 56.53 -27.89 28.45
C TRP A 706 54.99 -27.86 28.50
N LEU A 707 54.40 -28.18 29.65
CA LEU A 707 52.95 -28.22 29.83
C LEU A 707 52.32 -26.82 29.65
N SER A 708 52.98 -25.79 30.17
CA SER A 708 52.56 -24.40 29.97
C SER A 708 52.67 -23.93 28.52
N ASP A 709 53.71 -24.34 27.79
CA ASP A 709 53.87 -24.01 26.36
C ASP A 709 52.77 -24.67 25.52
N MET A 710 52.41 -25.92 25.86
CA MET A 710 51.28 -26.61 25.22
C MET A 710 49.95 -25.91 25.50
N ARG A 711 49.70 -25.48 26.74
CA ARG A 711 48.50 -24.68 27.10
C ARG A 711 48.44 -23.36 26.31
N ALA A 712 49.56 -22.64 26.27
CA ALA A 712 49.69 -21.38 25.55
C ALA A 712 49.47 -21.57 24.03
N LYS A 713 49.97 -22.67 23.45
CA LYS A 713 49.77 -23.03 22.06
C LYS A 713 48.29 -23.34 21.76
N VAL A 714 47.65 -24.19 22.55
CA VAL A 714 46.24 -24.59 22.33
C VAL A 714 45.30 -23.40 22.46
N ALA A 715 45.51 -22.54 23.46
CA ALA A 715 44.74 -21.30 23.61
C ALA A 715 44.93 -20.36 22.42
N ARG A 716 46.18 -20.20 21.94
CA ARG A 716 46.48 -19.40 20.75
C ARG A 716 45.79 -19.94 19.50
N GLU A 717 45.93 -21.22 19.22
CA GLU A 717 45.33 -21.86 18.03
C GLU A 717 43.80 -21.71 18.05
N TYR A 718 43.18 -21.87 19.22
CA TYR A 718 41.74 -21.65 19.36
C TYR A 718 41.32 -20.21 19.06
N ILE A 719 42.03 -19.20 19.59
CA ILE A 719 41.72 -17.80 19.29
C ILE A 719 42.00 -17.47 17.82
N GLN A 720 43.15 -17.88 17.29
CA GLN A 720 43.55 -17.66 15.90
C GLN A 720 42.54 -18.20 14.90
N ALA A 721 41.93 -19.36 15.20
CA ALA A 721 40.89 -19.95 14.37
C ALA A 721 39.56 -19.16 14.38
N ASN A 722 39.37 -18.24 15.33
CA ASN A 722 38.09 -17.54 15.57
C ASN A 722 38.19 -16.00 15.45
N ILE A 723 39.33 -15.46 15.00
CA ILE A 723 39.53 -14.02 14.77
C ILE A 723 39.89 -13.71 13.31
N VAL A 724 39.60 -12.49 12.86
CA VAL A 724 39.80 -12.06 11.46
C VAL A 724 41.28 -12.05 11.03
N ASN A 725 42.19 -11.65 11.91
CA ASN A 725 43.63 -11.59 11.62
C ASN A 725 44.43 -12.36 12.69
N PRO A 726 44.80 -13.63 12.41
CA PRO A 726 45.51 -14.52 13.34
C PRO A 726 46.90 -14.04 13.77
N ASN A 727 47.55 -13.18 12.98
CA ASN A 727 48.94 -12.75 13.23
C ASN A 727 49.09 -11.81 14.44
N ARG A 728 47.98 -11.43 15.09
CA ARG A 728 47.93 -10.52 16.23
C ARG A 728 47.96 -11.23 17.59
N VAL A 729 48.11 -12.56 17.60
CA VAL A 729 48.14 -13.38 18.81
C VAL A 729 49.48 -14.10 18.92
N THR A 730 50.28 -13.74 19.92
CA THR A 730 51.47 -14.50 20.31
C THR A 730 51.17 -15.31 21.57
N SER A 731 52.01 -16.29 21.90
CA SER A 731 51.83 -17.06 23.13
C SER A 731 53.15 -17.57 23.68
N LYS A 732 53.21 -17.70 25.02
CA LYS A 732 54.39 -18.17 25.74
C LYS A 732 53.98 -18.92 27.03
N GLY A 733 54.60 -20.06 27.28
CA GLY A 733 54.51 -20.76 28.56
C GLY A 733 55.55 -20.26 29.55
N PHE A 734 55.17 -20.20 30.83
CA PHE A 734 56.02 -19.75 31.94
C PHE A 734 56.24 -20.84 33.01
N GLY A 735 55.71 -22.05 32.78
CA GLY A 735 55.74 -23.13 33.76
C GLY A 735 55.26 -22.67 35.13
N GLU A 736 56.04 -23.00 36.14
CA GLU A 736 55.82 -22.60 37.53
C GLU A 736 56.64 -21.36 37.95
N SER A 737 57.30 -20.65 37.02
CA SER A 737 58.19 -19.53 37.38
C SER A 737 57.45 -18.29 37.86
N GLU A 738 56.15 -18.19 37.57
CA GLU A 738 55.28 -17.05 37.89
C GLU A 738 53.98 -17.52 38.56
N LEU A 739 54.10 -18.06 39.78
CA LEU A 739 52.96 -18.50 40.59
C LEU A 739 52.18 -17.30 41.13
N LEU A 740 50.86 -17.36 41.00
CA LEU A 740 49.91 -16.36 41.54
C LEU A 740 49.67 -16.55 43.05
N LYS A 741 49.65 -17.81 43.50
CA LYS A 741 49.61 -18.22 44.90
C LYS A 741 50.97 -18.74 45.31
N PRO A 742 51.47 -18.42 46.52
CA PRO A 742 52.81 -18.76 46.99
C PRO A 742 52.95 -20.25 47.34
N CYS A 743 52.71 -21.11 46.35
CA CYS A 743 52.68 -22.56 46.43
C CYS A 743 53.87 -23.13 45.66
N GLY A 744 55.09 -22.77 46.04
CA GLY A 744 56.31 -23.27 45.39
C GLY A 744 56.63 -24.72 45.77
N ASP A 745 57.76 -25.22 45.28
CA ASP A 745 58.23 -26.57 45.58
C ASP A 745 58.34 -26.83 47.08
N GLY A 746 57.76 -27.95 47.54
CA GLY A 746 57.77 -28.33 48.96
C GLY A 746 56.78 -27.55 49.85
N VAL A 747 56.02 -26.60 49.29
CA VAL A 747 54.97 -25.87 50.03
C VAL A 747 53.64 -26.63 49.92
N SER A 748 53.06 -27.02 51.06
CA SER A 748 51.74 -27.65 51.10
C SER A 748 50.64 -26.62 50.82
N CYS A 749 49.93 -26.78 49.71
CA CYS A 749 48.83 -25.92 49.30
C CYS A 749 47.53 -26.69 49.06
N THR A 750 46.41 -25.98 49.07
CA THR A 750 45.11 -26.58 48.74
C THR A 750 44.99 -26.80 47.23
N GLU A 751 44.12 -27.71 46.80
CA GLU A 751 43.84 -27.90 45.38
C GLU A 751 43.28 -26.62 44.73
N GLN A 752 42.58 -25.79 45.50
CA GLN A 752 42.07 -24.51 45.02
C GLN A 752 43.20 -23.51 44.74
N ASP A 753 44.26 -23.47 45.56
CA ASP A 753 45.42 -22.61 45.31
C ASP A 753 46.23 -23.09 44.10
N HIS A 754 46.41 -24.42 43.96
CA HIS A 754 47.02 -25.00 42.77
C HIS A 754 46.18 -24.71 41.51
N LEU A 755 44.85 -24.78 41.60
CA LEU A 755 43.96 -24.44 40.50
C LEU A 755 44.12 -22.99 40.06
N GLN A 756 44.29 -22.05 40.99
CA GLN A 756 44.52 -20.64 40.67
C GLN A 756 45.89 -20.39 40.00
N ASN A 757 46.90 -21.20 40.28
CA ASN A 757 48.19 -21.16 39.58
C ASN A 757 48.11 -21.73 38.16
N ARG A 758 47.29 -22.75 37.92
CA ARG A 758 47.03 -23.35 36.60
C ARG A 758 46.11 -22.46 35.74
N ARG A 759 46.66 -21.36 35.24
CA ARG A 759 45.91 -20.33 34.52
C ARG A 759 46.53 -19.95 33.18
N THR A 760 45.73 -19.26 32.37
CA THR A 760 46.19 -18.53 31.19
C THR A 760 45.79 -17.05 31.36
N GLU A 761 46.69 -16.14 31.01
CA GLU A 761 46.49 -14.68 31.05
C GLU A 761 46.65 -14.09 29.66
N PHE A 762 46.06 -12.92 29.45
CA PHE A 762 46.07 -12.19 28.18
C PHE A 762 46.68 -10.82 28.38
N ILE A 763 47.80 -10.56 27.72
CA ILE A 763 48.57 -9.32 27.83
C ILE A 763 48.33 -8.51 26.56
N ILE A 764 47.93 -7.25 26.69
CA ILE A 764 47.84 -6.33 25.56
C ILE A 764 49.26 -5.91 25.19
N LEU A 765 49.65 -6.17 23.94
CA LEU A 765 50.93 -5.74 23.40
C LEU A 765 50.78 -4.33 22.80
N LYS A 766 51.72 -3.45 23.16
CA LYS A 766 51.81 -2.09 22.60
C LYS A 766 52.18 -2.11 21.12
#